data_AF-A0A520CDU9-F1
#
_entry.id   AF-A0A520CDU9-F1
#
_cell.length_a   1.000
_cell.length_b   1.000
_cell.length_c   1.000
_cell.angle_alpha   90.00
_cell.angle_beta   90.00
_cell.angle_gamma   90.00
#
_symmetry.space_group_name_H-M   'P 1'
#
loop_
_entity.id
_entity.type
_entity.pdbx_description
1 polymer ?
#
loop_
_entity_poly.entity_id
_entity_poly.type
_entity_poly.pdbx_seq_one_letter_code
_entity_poly.pdbx_strand_id
1 'polypeptide(L)'
;MSTQFDNPGDERKASIVVQVNDGNEQGAAVRHAHIALHQAPRDFDPEGFEAAGGLPAGFKLLDQQPTDEHGRRSFGGLRGGHYLLTYLHVPTTAGRLVRVDAGGTATVHLAPDIRARVATAIESEEAERLSRPPRAGDVAVSTLDIARNLHATVLVSPPPGAVRLQEGWPAHYSSFLFNAGHLRRTWIFRLPLDRGHHPAKDYGTPPTNALAEIEHDDDLHVAQKLPVPISGHIGVSLTRTETASTGDLSLWTAIRSGTEALQFNNYLHFMDLLFGDDRQAAPGRFSAERKLFHQIKNKRLLPFSDTDAYRVLKAATEAFVMVNCAVLRSPDFDQVDDNDYLARRDLPGFEEHGGIDAAFEHYLEPLGAQGRRRVLPYLALVRRKLPDIAVLQDDQDSDNLRVGFLQDKLGNPCLVELIWSYWLEEGMLVQTMNAVTRRFQNIRSPSTPDPLANLEIDPLRPLNNMLWGYLQDEQHRLTVNRRNYEYDHHYGIRLQGRAIRTMRMADTRSQFLESFHHLLRLCTVFFKQDDDTTVKADAFPVLNALKEVHLVMSQGAHNQFGDLPSTARIEMLMQQWLLARPEFREFLPTRIMVAYPEPWMDRVDAMKKLQGWTDTSVVHFRNLAIFGEQLLLGIRYGAWSEVFESSQAFNWARFWRPQIQGYNHAYRAATGVELSGETSDKEADAMLPSLLLQKRLAAQQRSA
;
A
#
# COMPACT_ATOMS: atom_id res chain seq x y z
N MET A 1 -94.26 -39.12 -3.59
CA MET A 1 -93.54 -38.92 -2.30
C MET A 1 -92.26 -39.72 -2.37
N SER A 2 -91.13 -39.05 -2.09
CA SER A 2 -89.82 -39.63 -1.76
C SER A 2 -88.96 -40.14 -2.93
N THR A 3 -88.35 -39.15 -3.59
CA THR A 3 -86.98 -39.10 -4.16
C THR A 3 -86.06 -40.29 -3.91
N GLN A 4 -85.73 -41.04 -4.96
CA GLN A 4 -84.49 -41.82 -5.06
C GLN A 4 -83.44 -40.98 -5.79
N PHE A 5 -82.34 -40.72 -5.11
CA PHE A 5 -81.15 -40.07 -5.65
C PHE A 5 -80.49 -40.99 -6.68
N ASP A 6 -80.51 -40.59 -7.95
CA ASP A 6 -79.48 -41.01 -8.91
C ASP A 6 -78.16 -40.39 -8.45
N ASN A 7 -77.22 -41.25 -8.04
CA ASN A 7 -75.90 -40.87 -7.56
C ASN A 7 -75.00 -40.62 -8.79
N PRO A 8 -74.61 -39.37 -9.13
CA PRO A 8 -73.73 -39.14 -10.26
C PRO A 8 -72.29 -39.43 -9.85
N GLY A 9 -71.76 -40.54 -10.35
CA GLY A 9 -70.35 -40.69 -10.73
C GLY A 9 -69.30 -40.46 -9.63
N ASP A 10 -68.97 -41.52 -8.90
CA ASP A 10 -67.65 -41.69 -8.29
C ASP A 10 -66.61 -41.88 -9.42
N GLU A 11 -66.29 -40.80 -10.16
CA GLU A 11 -65.19 -40.77 -11.13
C GLU A 11 -63.88 -40.99 -10.35
N ARG A 12 -63.47 -42.25 -10.18
CA ARG A 12 -62.15 -42.58 -9.64
C ARG A 12 -61.08 -41.80 -10.45
N LYS A 13 -60.40 -40.89 -9.77
CA LYS A 13 -59.40 -40.00 -10.38
C LYS A 13 -58.14 -40.81 -10.71
N ALA A 14 -57.66 -40.66 -11.94
CA ALA A 14 -56.45 -41.30 -12.44
C ALA A 14 -55.19 -40.46 -12.12
N SER A 15 -54.02 -41.10 -12.17
CA SER A 15 -52.72 -40.43 -12.03
C SER A 15 -51.69 -40.92 -13.06
N ILE A 16 -50.77 -40.03 -13.43
CA ILE A 16 -49.63 -40.36 -14.30
C ILE A 16 -48.35 -39.99 -13.56
N VAL A 17 -47.40 -40.91 -13.49
CA VAL A 17 -46.07 -40.70 -12.93
C VAL A 17 -45.06 -40.72 -14.07
N VAL A 18 -44.33 -39.62 -14.23
CA VAL A 18 -43.28 -39.47 -15.23
C VAL A 18 -41.92 -39.59 -14.55
N GLN A 19 -41.03 -40.38 -15.16
CA GLN A 19 -39.63 -40.50 -14.80
C GLN A 19 -38.79 -39.99 -15.98
N VAL A 20 -37.87 -39.07 -15.72
CA VAL A 20 -36.96 -38.53 -16.73
C VAL A 20 -35.52 -38.91 -16.39
N ASN A 21 -34.90 -39.72 -17.23
CA ASN A 21 -33.53 -40.22 -17.05
C ASN A 21 -32.71 -40.01 -18.33
N ASP A 22 -31.40 -39.80 -18.21
CA ASP A 22 -30.51 -39.61 -19.35
C ASP A 22 -30.36 -40.90 -20.19
N GLY A 23 -30.79 -40.86 -21.46
CA GLY A 23 -30.57 -41.87 -22.48
C GLY A 23 -31.35 -43.18 -22.34
N ASN A 24 -31.46 -43.73 -21.13
CA ASN A 24 -32.22 -44.95 -20.85
C ASN A 24 -32.84 -44.92 -19.44
N GLU A 25 -33.68 -45.92 -19.13
CA GLU A 25 -34.37 -46.02 -17.83
C GLU A 25 -33.44 -46.16 -16.62
N GLN A 26 -32.17 -46.55 -16.83
CA GLN A 26 -31.15 -46.71 -15.79
C GLN A 26 -30.17 -45.52 -15.74
N GLY A 27 -30.38 -44.50 -16.57
CA GLY A 27 -29.53 -43.33 -16.67
C GLY A 27 -29.65 -42.39 -15.49
N ALA A 28 -28.79 -41.38 -15.44
CA ALA A 28 -28.83 -40.36 -14.41
C ALA A 28 -30.18 -39.63 -14.41
N ALA A 29 -30.74 -39.38 -13.23
CA ALA A 29 -32.01 -38.69 -13.10
C ALA A 29 -31.88 -37.23 -13.57
N VAL A 30 -32.82 -36.79 -14.41
CA VAL A 30 -32.88 -35.40 -14.90
C VAL A 30 -33.80 -34.60 -13.99
N ARG A 31 -33.20 -33.75 -13.17
CA ARG A 31 -33.86 -32.96 -12.12
C ARG A 31 -34.40 -31.66 -12.68
N HIS A 32 -35.45 -31.14 -12.04
CA HIS A 32 -36.08 -29.86 -12.38
C HIS A 32 -36.53 -29.70 -13.85
N ALA A 33 -36.62 -30.81 -14.58
CA ALA A 33 -37.06 -30.84 -15.95
C ALA A 33 -38.55 -30.54 -16.04
N HIS A 34 -38.90 -29.51 -16.79
CA HIS A 34 -40.28 -29.12 -16.99
C HIS A 34 -40.94 -30.05 -18.01
N ILE A 35 -42.08 -30.62 -17.59
CA ILE A 35 -42.89 -31.53 -18.41
C ILE A 35 -44.26 -30.87 -18.61
N ALA A 36 -44.72 -30.81 -19.86
CA ALA A 36 -46.06 -30.40 -20.21
C ALA A 36 -46.98 -31.62 -20.39
N LEU A 37 -48.18 -31.53 -19.82
CA LEU A 37 -49.23 -32.54 -19.95
C LEU A 37 -50.38 -31.99 -20.80
N HIS A 38 -50.66 -32.64 -21.92
CA HIS A 38 -51.76 -32.30 -22.81
C HIS A 38 -52.82 -33.39 -22.83
N GLN A 39 -54.10 -33.00 -22.86
CA GLN A 39 -55.23 -33.89 -23.01
C GLN A 39 -55.64 -34.00 -24.48
N ALA A 40 -55.84 -35.23 -24.96
CA ALA A 40 -56.37 -35.48 -26.29
C ALA A 40 -57.87 -35.15 -26.38
N PRO A 41 -58.39 -34.79 -27.58
CA PRO A 41 -59.83 -34.75 -27.86
C PRO A 41 -60.54 -36.08 -27.54
N ARG A 42 -61.86 -36.03 -27.29
CA ARG A 42 -62.65 -37.23 -26.92
C ARG A 42 -62.74 -38.27 -28.04
N ASP A 43 -62.61 -37.80 -29.27
CA ASP A 43 -62.75 -38.49 -30.54
C ASP A 43 -61.37 -38.79 -31.19
N PHE A 44 -60.31 -38.74 -30.37
CA PHE A 44 -58.95 -39.04 -30.78
C PHE A 44 -58.76 -40.55 -31.04
N ASP A 45 -58.31 -40.89 -32.25
CA ASP A 45 -57.93 -42.24 -32.65
C ASP A 45 -56.41 -42.45 -32.44
N PRO A 46 -55.99 -43.40 -31.57
CA PRO A 46 -54.58 -43.67 -31.33
C PRO A 46 -53.91 -44.51 -32.43
N GLU A 47 -54.66 -45.14 -33.36
CA GLU A 47 -54.07 -45.99 -34.39
C GLU A 47 -53.20 -45.18 -35.38
N GLY A 48 -51.89 -45.44 -35.38
CA GLY A 48 -50.94 -44.79 -36.29
C GLY A 48 -50.39 -43.43 -35.82
N PHE A 49 -50.64 -43.03 -34.57
CA PHE A 49 -50.12 -41.76 -34.03
C PHE A 49 -48.60 -41.81 -33.79
N GLU A 50 -47.84 -41.01 -34.53
CA GLU A 50 -46.41 -40.77 -34.28
C GLU A 50 -46.20 -39.44 -33.56
N ALA A 51 -45.68 -39.51 -32.34
CA ALA A 51 -45.40 -38.35 -31.49
C ALA A 51 -44.08 -37.62 -31.83
N ALA A 52 -43.50 -37.88 -33.01
CA ALA A 52 -42.20 -37.36 -33.44
C ALA A 52 -42.26 -35.91 -33.97
N GLY A 53 -43.44 -35.29 -34.04
CA GLY A 53 -43.67 -33.91 -34.48
C GLY A 53 -44.16 -32.97 -33.37
N GLY A 54 -44.41 -31.70 -33.72
CA GLY A 54 -44.98 -30.69 -32.80
C GLY A 54 -46.39 -31.05 -32.31
N LEU A 55 -46.95 -30.22 -31.41
CA LEU A 55 -48.23 -30.50 -30.75
C LEU A 55 -49.36 -30.70 -31.78
N PRO A 56 -50.04 -31.85 -31.81
CA PRO A 56 -51.13 -32.08 -32.75
C PRO A 56 -52.31 -31.15 -32.49
N ALA A 57 -53.02 -30.78 -33.55
CA ALA A 57 -54.21 -29.93 -33.46
C ALA A 57 -55.29 -30.58 -32.56
N GLY A 58 -55.83 -29.81 -31.61
CA GLY A 58 -56.89 -30.25 -30.70
C GLY A 58 -56.42 -30.72 -29.32
N PHE A 59 -55.12 -30.91 -29.11
CA PHE A 59 -54.57 -31.22 -27.78
C PHE A 59 -54.59 -29.98 -26.88
N LYS A 60 -55.16 -30.09 -25.68
CA LYS A 60 -55.27 -28.98 -24.72
C LYS A 60 -54.26 -29.15 -23.58
N LEU A 61 -53.44 -28.14 -23.32
CA LEU A 61 -52.56 -28.10 -22.15
C LEU A 61 -53.39 -28.14 -20.86
N LEU A 62 -53.09 -29.09 -19.98
CA LEU A 62 -53.72 -29.22 -18.67
C LEU A 62 -52.84 -28.71 -17.54
N ASP A 63 -51.56 -29.07 -17.56
CA ASP A 63 -50.62 -28.76 -16.49
C ASP A 63 -49.19 -28.75 -17.02
N GLN A 64 -48.32 -28.05 -16.32
CA GLN A 64 -46.89 -27.97 -16.59
C GLN A 64 -46.16 -27.91 -15.25
N GLN A 65 -45.33 -28.93 -14.96
CA GLN A 65 -44.59 -28.99 -13.69
C GLN A 65 -43.15 -29.53 -13.86
N PRO A 66 -42.21 -29.14 -12.98
CA PRO A 66 -40.85 -29.69 -12.96
C PRO A 66 -40.76 -31.06 -12.28
N THR A 67 -39.76 -31.85 -12.64
CA THR A 67 -39.34 -33.05 -11.91
C THR A 67 -38.68 -32.72 -10.57
N ASP A 68 -38.74 -33.67 -9.64
CA ASP A 68 -38.04 -33.62 -8.35
C ASP A 68 -36.53 -34.01 -8.47
N GLU A 69 -35.85 -34.12 -7.33
CA GLU A 69 -34.44 -34.54 -7.21
C GLU A 69 -34.15 -35.94 -7.76
N HIS A 70 -35.19 -36.76 -7.94
CA HIS A 70 -35.08 -38.11 -8.48
C HIS A 70 -35.56 -38.18 -9.93
N GLY A 71 -35.78 -37.03 -10.58
CA GLY A 71 -36.28 -36.97 -11.95
C GLY A 71 -37.73 -37.44 -12.08
N ARG A 72 -38.50 -37.45 -10.99
CA ARG A 72 -39.90 -37.93 -10.94
C ARG A 72 -40.89 -36.78 -10.88
N ARG A 73 -42.05 -36.97 -11.51
CA ARG A 73 -43.20 -36.05 -11.39
C ARG A 73 -44.51 -36.82 -11.49
N SER A 74 -45.43 -36.56 -10.55
CA SER A 74 -46.79 -37.11 -10.61
C SER A 74 -47.82 -36.06 -10.96
N PHE A 75 -48.68 -36.37 -11.93
CA PHE A 75 -49.90 -35.63 -12.27
C PHE A 75 -51.10 -36.43 -11.75
N GLY A 76 -51.91 -35.82 -10.88
CA GLY A 76 -53.08 -36.47 -10.28
C GLY A 76 -54.38 -35.78 -10.68
N GLY A 77 -55.51 -36.43 -10.42
CA GLY A 77 -56.83 -35.82 -10.66
C GLY A 77 -57.32 -35.91 -12.10
N LEU A 78 -56.77 -36.84 -12.87
CA LEU A 78 -57.04 -36.98 -14.31
C LEU A 78 -58.31 -37.83 -14.54
N ARG A 79 -59.02 -37.55 -15.63
CA ARG A 79 -60.13 -38.40 -16.10
C ARG A 79 -59.60 -39.54 -16.97
N GLY A 80 -60.40 -40.58 -17.15
CA GLY A 80 -60.05 -41.63 -18.11
C GLY A 80 -59.92 -41.06 -19.52
N GLY A 81 -58.81 -41.32 -20.21
CA GLY A 81 -58.54 -40.77 -21.54
C GLY A 81 -57.08 -40.89 -21.99
N HIS A 82 -56.77 -40.27 -23.14
CA HIS A 82 -55.43 -40.21 -23.71
C HIS A 82 -54.75 -38.88 -23.39
N TYR A 83 -53.49 -38.94 -22.98
CA TYR A 83 -52.66 -37.81 -22.59
C TYR A 83 -51.32 -37.85 -23.31
N LEU A 84 -50.81 -36.68 -23.72
CA LEU A 84 -49.49 -36.52 -24.31
C LEU A 84 -48.56 -35.82 -23.32
N LEU A 85 -47.42 -36.43 -23.04
CA LEU A 85 -46.37 -35.89 -22.19
C LEU A 85 -45.20 -35.40 -23.04
N THR A 86 -44.77 -34.17 -22.81
CA THR A 86 -43.67 -33.53 -23.56
C THR A 86 -42.61 -32.99 -22.61
N TYR A 87 -41.36 -33.37 -22.81
CA TYR A 87 -40.19 -32.77 -22.16
C TYR A 87 -39.82 -31.45 -22.85
N LEU A 88 -39.62 -30.38 -22.08
CA LEU A 88 -39.50 -29.02 -22.64
C LEU A 88 -38.06 -28.50 -22.77
N HIS A 89 -37.05 -29.27 -22.41
CA HIS A 89 -35.65 -28.84 -22.46
C HIS A 89 -34.90 -29.43 -23.67
N VAL A 90 -33.72 -28.91 -23.94
CA VAL A 90 -32.81 -29.47 -24.95
C VAL A 90 -32.06 -30.67 -24.33
N PRO A 91 -31.95 -31.84 -25.00
CA PRO A 91 -32.39 -32.15 -26.35
C PRO A 91 -33.89 -32.47 -26.43
N THR A 92 -34.52 -32.04 -27.51
CA THR A 92 -35.92 -32.30 -27.80
C THR A 92 -36.19 -33.81 -27.87
N THR A 93 -37.19 -34.29 -27.13
CA THR A 93 -37.63 -35.69 -27.19
C THR A 93 -39.00 -35.79 -27.81
N ALA A 94 -39.27 -36.87 -28.55
CA ALA A 94 -40.62 -37.19 -28.98
C ALA A 94 -41.57 -37.29 -27.78
N GLY A 95 -42.79 -36.74 -27.93
CA GLY A 95 -43.80 -36.85 -26.88
C GLY A 95 -44.19 -38.30 -26.61
N ARG A 96 -44.71 -38.60 -25.42
CA ARG A 96 -45.23 -39.94 -25.09
C ARG A 96 -46.73 -39.89 -24.89
N LEU A 97 -47.47 -40.58 -25.75
CA LEU A 97 -48.90 -40.77 -25.62
C LEU A 97 -49.19 -41.89 -24.63
N VAL A 98 -50.09 -41.63 -23.68
CA VAL A 98 -50.40 -42.52 -22.56
C VAL A 98 -51.90 -42.56 -22.36
N ARG A 99 -52.46 -43.77 -22.28
CA ARG A 99 -53.86 -43.98 -21.93
C ARG A 99 -53.96 -44.30 -20.45
N VAL A 100 -54.89 -43.65 -19.76
CA VAL A 100 -55.20 -43.95 -18.36
C VAL A 100 -56.68 -44.24 -18.23
N ASP A 101 -57.03 -45.36 -17.58
CA ASP A 101 -58.41 -45.70 -17.26
C ASP A 101 -58.84 -45.05 -15.92
N ALA A 102 -60.15 -44.91 -15.68
CA ALA A 102 -60.66 -44.30 -14.45
C ALA A 102 -60.16 -45.04 -13.19
N GLY A 103 -59.41 -44.31 -12.35
CA GLY A 103 -58.81 -44.82 -11.12
C GLY A 103 -57.47 -45.54 -11.28
N GLY A 104 -56.91 -45.59 -12.48
CA GLY A 104 -55.61 -46.20 -12.76
C GLY A 104 -54.43 -45.25 -12.55
N THR A 105 -53.25 -45.84 -12.34
CA THR A 105 -51.97 -45.13 -12.36
C THR A 105 -51.11 -45.62 -13.52
N ALA A 106 -50.65 -44.71 -14.38
CA ALA A 106 -49.73 -45.04 -15.46
C ALA A 106 -48.32 -44.48 -15.17
N THR A 107 -47.29 -45.25 -15.48
CA THR A 107 -45.88 -44.81 -15.35
C THR A 107 -45.25 -44.66 -16.73
N VAL A 108 -44.54 -43.56 -16.93
CA VAL A 108 -44.05 -43.12 -18.25
C VAL A 108 -42.61 -42.71 -18.13
N HIS A 109 -41.76 -43.23 -19.00
CA HIS A 109 -40.34 -42.92 -19.03
C HIS A 109 -40.02 -42.01 -20.23
N LEU A 110 -39.41 -40.86 -19.94
CA LEU A 110 -38.82 -39.95 -20.92
C LEU A 110 -37.30 -40.06 -20.83
N ALA A 111 -36.66 -40.28 -21.98
CA ALA A 111 -35.23 -40.53 -22.06
C ALA A 111 -34.55 -39.58 -23.06
N PRO A 112 -34.27 -38.31 -22.67
CA PRO A 112 -33.48 -37.40 -23.49
C PRO A 112 -32.06 -37.92 -23.70
N ASP A 113 -31.54 -37.81 -24.93
CA ASP A 113 -30.20 -38.30 -25.31
C ASP A 113 -29.10 -37.29 -24.92
N ILE A 114 -28.78 -37.20 -23.63
CA ILE A 114 -27.83 -36.22 -23.09
C ILE A 114 -26.42 -36.81 -23.02
N ARG A 115 -26.30 -38.07 -22.59
CA ARG A 115 -25.04 -38.83 -22.44
C ARG A 115 -23.98 -38.11 -21.59
N ALA A 116 -24.40 -37.48 -20.50
CA ALA A 116 -23.48 -36.77 -19.61
C ALA A 116 -22.53 -37.76 -18.92
N ARG A 117 -21.22 -37.55 -19.06
CA ARG A 117 -20.17 -38.37 -18.43
C ARG A 117 -19.09 -37.49 -17.84
N VAL A 118 -18.60 -37.89 -16.67
CA VAL A 118 -17.42 -37.30 -16.02
C VAL A 118 -16.43 -38.42 -15.77
N ALA A 119 -15.18 -38.24 -16.23
CA ALA A 119 -14.08 -39.16 -15.96
C ALA A 119 -12.91 -38.38 -15.36
N THR A 120 -12.48 -38.75 -14.16
CA THR A 120 -11.36 -38.10 -13.47
C THR A 120 -10.11 -38.95 -13.56
N ALA A 121 -9.00 -38.33 -13.96
CA ALA A 121 -7.64 -38.86 -13.85
C ALA A 121 -6.85 -38.05 -12.82
N ILE A 122 -5.86 -38.68 -12.19
CA ILE A 122 -4.95 -38.01 -11.26
C ILE A 122 -3.62 -37.79 -11.96
N GLU A 123 -3.08 -36.59 -11.83
CA GLU A 123 -1.78 -36.18 -12.36
C GLU A 123 -0.85 -35.74 -11.22
N SER A 124 0.45 -35.94 -11.41
CA SER A 124 1.47 -35.39 -10.54
C SER A 124 1.59 -33.87 -10.73
N GLU A 125 2.34 -33.22 -9.85
CA GLU A 125 2.73 -31.80 -10.00
C GLU A 125 3.48 -31.54 -11.32
N GLU A 126 4.12 -32.56 -11.90
CA GLU A 126 4.84 -32.52 -13.17
C GLU A 126 3.97 -32.92 -14.38
N ALA A 127 2.64 -32.97 -14.21
CA ALA A 127 1.66 -33.35 -15.24
C ALA A 127 1.79 -34.79 -15.78
N GLU A 128 2.34 -35.71 -14.99
CA GLU A 128 2.36 -37.13 -15.34
C GLU A 128 1.11 -37.83 -14.81
N ARG A 129 0.44 -38.61 -15.66
CA ARG A 129 -0.75 -39.38 -15.25
C ARG A 129 -0.38 -40.51 -14.29
N LEU A 130 -1.00 -40.49 -13.12
CA LEU A 130 -0.72 -41.41 -12.03
C LEU A 130 -1.75 -42.55 -11.99
N SER A 131 -1.27 -43.77 -11.76
CA SER A 131 -2.09 -44.98 -11.52
C SER A 131 -2.29 -45.30 -10.03
N ARG A 132 -1.63 -44.55 -9.14
CA ARG A 132 -1.74 -44.67 -7.69
C ARG A 132 -2.91 -43.83 -7.15
N PRO A 133 -3.45 -44.16 -5.96
CA PRO A 133 -4.44 -43.30 -5.30
C PRO A 133 -3.91 -41.87 -5.10
N PRO A 134 -4.80 -40.86 -5.15
CA PRO A 134 -4.43 -39.45 -5.05
C PRO A 134 -3.83 -39.13 -3.67
N ARG A 135 -2.86 -38.22 -3.65
CA ARG A 135 -2.24 -37.69 -2.43
C ARG A 135 -2.39 -36.18 -2.37
N ALA A 136 -2.27 -35.63 -1.16
CA ALA A 136 -2.24 -34.18 -0.96
C ALA A 136 -1.07 -33.58 -1.79
N GLY A 137 -1.41 -32.62 -2.67
CA GLY A 137 -0.50 -32.01 -3.65
C GLY A 137 -0.62 -32.55 -5.09
N ASP A 138 -1.37 -33.63 -5.34
CA ASP A 138 -1.65 -34.10 -6.70
C ASP A 138 -2.78 -33.26 -7.35
N VAL A 139 -2.90 -33.31 -8.68
CA VAL A 139 -3.94 -32.60 -9.46
C VAL A 139 -4.96 -33.61 -9.99
N ALA A 140 -6.25 -33.34 -9.82
CA ALA A 140 -7.32 -34.13 -10.39
C ALA A 140 -7.82 -33.47 -11.69
N VAL A 141 -7.60 -34.13 -12.82
CA VAL A 141 -8.05 -33.70 -14.15
C VAL A 141 -9.33 -34.43 -14.53
N SER A 142 -10.45 -33.70 -14.55
CA SER A 142 -11.77 -34.20 -14.89
C SER A 142 -12.11 -33.89 -16.34
N THR A 143 -12.44 -34.93 -17.10
CA THR A 143 -12.86 -34.88 -18.50
C THR A 143 -14.37 -35.08 -18.57
N LEU A 144 -15.07 -34.08 -19.08
CA LEU A 144 -16.52 -34.06 -19.22
C LEU A 144 -16.89 -34.30 -20.69
N ASP A 145 -17.80 -35.22 -20.92
CA ASP A 145 -18.33 -35.54 -22.25
C ASP A 145 -19.87 -35.51 -22.23
N ILE A 146 -20.45 -35.12 -23.36
CA ILE A 146 -21.90 -34.98 -23.56
C ILE A 146 -22.23 -35.16 -25.05
N ALA A 147 -23.48 -35.46 -25.37
CA ALA A 147 -23.94 -35.61 -26.74
C ALA A 147 -23.62 -34.36 -27.60
N ARG A 148 -23.11 -34.59 -28.82
CA ARG A 148 -22.54 -33.53 -29.69
C ARG A 148 -23.52 -32.40 -30.02
N ASN A 149 -24.80 -32.70 -30.12
CA ASN A 149 -25.87 -31.73 -30.35
C ASN A 149 -26.08 -30.75 -29.17
N LEU A 150 -25.50 -31.02 -28.00
CA LEU A 150 -25.62 -30.20 -26.79
C LEU A 150 -24.41 -29.30 -26.54
N HIS A 151 -23.32 -29.48 -27.30
CA HIS A 151 -22.04 -28.79 -27.06
C HIS A 151 -22.15 -27.26 -27.00
N ALA A 152 -23.09 -26.68 -27.74
CA ALA A 152 -23.31 -25.23 -27.82
C ALA A 152 -24.36 -24.69 -26.82
N THR A 153 -25.16 -25.56 -26.20
CA THR A 153 -26.35 -25.16 -25.41
C THR A 153 -26.27 -25.54 -23.94
N VAL A 154 -25.52 -26.58 -23.58
CA VAL A 154 -25.37 -27.00 -22.18
C VAL A 154 -24.48 -26.05 -21.39
N LEU A 155 -24.89 -25.76 -20.16
CA LEU A 155 -24.10 -24.99 -19.20
C LEU A 155 -23.51 -25.94 -18.15
N VAL A 156 -22.19 -25.95 -18.02
CA VAL A 156 -21.50 -26.78 -17.02
C VAL A 156 -21.18 -25.92 -15.80
N SER A 157 -21.55 -26.40 -14.62
CA SER A 157 -21.20 -25.79 -13.35
C SER A 157 -20.23 -26.70 -12.60
N PRO A 158 -18.93 -26.35 -12.61
CA PRO A 158 -17.89 -27.17 -12.02
C PRO A 158 -17.86 -27.01 -10.48
N PRO A 159 -17.27 -27.95 -9.74
CA PRO A 159 -17.08 -27.84 -8.29
C PRO A 159 -16.16 -26.66 -7.94
N PRO A 160 -16.26 -26.10 -6.72
CA PRO A 160 -15.42 -24.99 -6.28
C PRO A 160 -13.92 -25.30 -6.44
N GLY A 161 -13.18 -24.36 -7.02
CA GLY A 161 -11.73 -24.49 -7.23
C GLY A 161 -11.31 -25.29 -8.48
N ALA A 162 -12.26 -25.77 -9.30
CA ALA A 162 -11.94 -26.36 -10.59
C ALA A 162 -11.72 -25.29 -11.67
N VAL A 163 -10.62 -25.39 -12.41
CA VAL A 163 -10.22 -24.47 -13.48
C VAL A 163 -10.34 -25.17 -14.84
N ARG A 164 -10.94 -24.50 -15.83
CA ARG A 164 -11.06 -25.05 -17.19
C ARG A 164 -9.71 -24.96 -17.91
N LEU A 165 -9.25 -26.07 -18.46
CA LEU A 165 -7.95 -26.16 -19.14
C LEU A 165 -8.02 -25.78 -20.62
N GLN A 166 -9.10 -26.14 -21.30
CA GLN A 166 -9.26 -25.93 -22.75
C GLN A 166 -10.69 -25.55 -23.13
N GLU A 167 -10.83 -24.75 -24.18
CA GLU A 167 -12.10 -24.46 -24.84
C GLU A 167 -12.47 -25.58 -25.81
N GLY A 168 -13.72 -26.04 -25.77
CA GLY A 168 -14.21 -27.16 -26.60
C GLY A 168 -14.67 -28.38 -25.80
N TRP A 169 -15.06 -29.42 -26.53
CA TRP A 169 -15.53 -30.71 -26.02
C TRP A 169 -14.65 -31.86 -26.54
N PRO A 170 -14.31 -32.87 -25.73
CA PRO A 170 -14.65 -33.01 -24.31
C PRO A 170 -14.01 -31.90 -23.46
N ALA A 171 -14.72 -31.44 -22.44
CA ALA A 171 -14.28 -30.31 -21.61
C ALA A 171 -13.35 -30.80 -20.50
N HIS A 172 -12.16 -30.21 -20.39
CA HIS A 172 -11.16 -30.60 -19.40
C HIS A 172 -11.08 -29.55 -18.28
N TYR A 173 -11.10 -30.03 -17.04
CA TYR A 173 -10.97 -29.20 -15.84
C TYR A 173 -9.92 -29.78 -14.89
N SER A 174 -9.10 -28.93 -14.27
CA SER A 174 -8.16 -29.32 -13.21
C SER A 174 -8.65 -28.85 -11.85
N SER A 175 -8.52 -29.69 -10.83
CA SER A 175 -8.71 -29.30 -9.41
C SER A 175 -7.49 -29.72 -8.60
N PHE A 176 -6.95 -28.81 -7.81
CA PHE A 176 -5.80 -29.11 -6.96
C PHE A 176 -6.25 -29.77 -5.63
N LEU A 177 -5.59 -30.85 -5.22
CA LEU A 177 -5.96 -31.62 -4.03
C LEU A 177 -5.14 -31.17 -2.82
N PHE A 178 -5.57 -30.10 -2.15
CA PHE A 178 -4.82 -29.49 -1.04
C PHE A 178 -4.81 -30.33 0.25
N ASN A 179 -5.95 -30.93 0.61
CA ASN A 179 -6.15 -31.58 1.90
C ASN A 179 -6.27 -33.10 1.74
N ALA A 180 -5.66 -33.84 2.66
CA ALA A 180 -5.91 -35.27 2.80
C ALA A 180 -7.31 -35.51 3.40
N GLY A 181 -7.99 -36.56 2.96
CA GLY A 181 -9.34 -36.92 3.40
C GLY A 181 -10.29 -37.27 2.25
N HIS A 182 -11.57 -37.40 2.58
CA HIS A 182 -12.62 -37.65 1.62
C HIS A 182 -13.11 -36.34 0.99
N LEU A 183 -12.96 -36.21 -0.32
CA LEU A 183 -13.38 -35.05 -1.09
C LEU A 183 -14.49 -35.46 -2.06
N ARG A 184 -15.71 -34.94 -1.84
CA ARG A 184 -16.83 -35.08 -2.78
C ARG A 184 -16.87 -33.89 -3.72
N ARG A 185 -16.78 -34.14 -5.02
CA ARG A 185 -16.82 -33.11 -6.06
C ARG A 185 -18.04 -33.30 -6.95
N THR A 186 -18.91 -32.31 -6.96
CA THR A 186 -20.18 -32.38 -7.68
C THR A 186 -20.12 -31.58 -8.98
N TRP A 187 -20.44 -32.23 -10.09
CA TRP A 187 -20.54 -31.63 -11.42
C TRP A 187 -22.00 -31.50 -11.82
N ILE A 188 -22.44 -30.31 -12.24
CA ILE A 188 -23.83 -30.09 -12.64
C ILE A 188 -23.89 -29.66 -14.11
N PHE A 189 -24.59 -30.45 -14.92
CA PHE A 189 -24.92 -30.13 -16.31
C PHE A 189 -26.32 -29.51 -16.34
N ARG A 190 -26.43 -28.27 -16.82
CA ARG A 190 -27.68 -27.50 -16.87
C ARG A 190 -28.16 -27.35 -18.31
N LEU A 191 -29.41 -27.73 -18.55
CA LEU A 191 -30.03 -27.78 -19.86
C LEU A 191 -31.14 -26.72 -19.97
N PRO A 192 -31.04 -25.77 -20.90
CA PRO A 192 -32.05 -24.75 -21.11
C PRO A 192 -33.32 -25.31 -21.74
N LEU A 193 -34.40 -24.54 -21.62
CA LEU A 193 -35.66 -24.81 -22.32
C LEU A 193 -35.49 -24.69 -23.84
N ASP A 194 -36.12 -25.59 -24.58
CA ASP A 194 -36.18 -25.54 -26.05
C ASP A 194 -37.38 -24.71 -26.51
N ARG A 195 -37.22 -23.38 -26.47
CA ARG A 195 -38.29 -22.45 -26.89
C ARG A 195 -38.54 -22.45 -28.40
N GLY A 196 -37.62 -23.01 -29.19
CA GLY A 196 -37.77 -23.10 -30.64
C GLY A 196 -38.81 -24.15 -31.03
N HIS A 197 -38.77 -25.32 -30.39
CA HIS A 197 -39.71 -26.41 -30.64
C HIS A 197 -40.95 -26.37 -29.73
N HIS A 198 -40.85 -25.70 -28.57
CA HIS A 198 -41.94 -25.60 -27.59
C HIS A 198 -42.35 -24.14 -27.33
N PRO A 199 -43.20 -23.55 -28.19
CA PRO A 199 -43.71 -22.20 -27.98
C PRO A 199 -44.61 -22.11 -26.74
N ALA A 200 -44.48 -21.01 -25.99
CA ALA A 200 -45.17 -20.80 -24.72
C ALA A 200 -46.70 -20.88 -24.79
N LYS A 201 -47.28 -20.54 -25.95
CA LYS A 201 -48.73 -20.59 -26.19
C LYS A 201 -49.28 -22.02 -26.05
N ASP A 202 -48.51 -23.01 -26.47
CA ASP A 202 -49.00 -24.38 -26.60
C ASP A 202 -48.49 -25.29 -25.47
N TYR A 203 -47.34 -24.97 -24.87
CA TYR A 203 -46.69 -25.80 -23.83
C TYR A 203 -46.61 -25.14 -22.45
N GLY A 204 -47.17 -23.94 -22.31
CA GLY A 204 -47.16 -23.16 -21.06
C GLY A 204 -45.93 -22.27 -20.92
N THR A 205 -45.88 -21.50 -19.84
CA THR A 205 -44.81 -20.54 -19.55
C THR A 205 -44.01 -20.97 -18.30
N PRO A 206 -43.02 -21.86 -18.45
CA PRO A 206 -42.00 -22.07 -17.43
C PRO A 206 -41.30 -20.77 -17.01
N PRO A 207 -40.73 -20.70 -15.80
CA PRO A 207 -39.86 -19.59 -15.39
C PRO A 207 -38.75 -19.35 -16.42
N THR A 208 -38.41 -18.07 -16.66
CA THR A 208 -37.45 -17.68 -17.71
C THR A 208 -36.09 -18.37 -17.58
N ASN A 209 -35.68 -18.71 -16.35
CA ASN A 209 -34.40 -19.33 -16.01
C ASN A 209 -34.54 -20.80 -15.60
N ALA A 210 -35.63 -21.48 -15.97
CA ALA A 210 -35.78 -22.90 -15.66
C ALA A 210 -34.73 -23.73 -16.42
N LEU A 211 -33.92 -24.46 -15.66
CA LEU A 211 -32.87 -25.33 -16.16
C LEU A 211 -33.14 -26.75 -15.65
N ALA A 212 -33.07 -27.73 -16.55
CA ALA A 212 -33.03 -29.13 -16.14
C ALA A 212 -31.59 -29.47 -15.77
N GLU A 213 -31.39 -30.26 -14.71
CA GLU A 213 -30.07 -30.52 -14.16
C GLU A 213 -29.75 -32.01 -14.13
N ILE A 214 -28.51 -32.35 -14.47
CA ILE A 214 -27.92 -33.67 -14.19
C ILE A 214 -26.73 -33.45 -13.28
N GLU A 215 -26.77 -34.10 -12.13
CA GLU A 215 -25.69 -34.10 -11.15
C GLU A 215 -24.83 -35.35 -11.31
N HIS A 216 -23.51 -35.17 -11.29
CA HIS A 216 -22.54 -36.26 -11.26
C HIS A 216 -21.54 -36.02 -10.14
N ASP A 217 -21.53 -36.90 -9.15
CA ASP A 217 -20.59 -36.85 -8.03
C ASP A 217 -19.34 -37.66 -8.34
N ASP A 218 -18.20 -37.08 -7.99
CA ASP A 218 -16.88 -37.70 -8.06
C ASP A 218 -16.24 -37.67 -6.66
N ASP A 219 -16.25 -38.82 -6.01
CA ASP A 219 -15.71 -39.02 -4.66
C ASP A 219 -14.25 -39.47 -4.72
N LEU A 220 -13.34 -38.66 -4.18
CA LEU A 220 -11.92 -38.93 -4.11
C LEU A 220 -11.46 -39.11 -2.66
N HIS A 221 -10.71 -40.18 -2.40
CA HIS A 221 -10.03 -40.38 -1.12
C HIS A 221 -8.55 -40.01 -1.25
N VAL A 222 -8.18 -38.84 -0.74
CA VAL A 222 -6.84 -38.26 -0.86
C VAL A 222 -5.98 -38.67 0.33
N ALA A 223 -4.93 -39.47 0.07
CA ALA A 223 -3.99 -39.90 1.10
C ALA A 223 -3.00 -38.77 1.48
N GLN A 224 -2.44 -38.83 2.68
CA GLN A 224 -1.40 -37.91 3.10
C GLN A 224 -0.09 -38.20 2.33
N LYS A 225 0.62 -37.16 1.87
CA LYS A 225 1.96 -37.31 1.27
C LYS A 225 2.93 -37.75 2.36
N LEU A 226 3.46 -38.96 2.26
CA LEU A 226 4.51 -39.44 3.18
C LEU A 226 5.76 -38.57 3.00
N PRO A 227 6.40 -38.11 4.07
CA PRO A 227 7.63 -37.32 3.98
C PRO A 227 8.71 -38.18 3.31
N VAL A 228 9.20 -37.73 2.15
CA VAL A 228 10.34 -38.36 1.47
C VAL A 228 11.61 -37.80 2.13
N PRO A 229 12.47 -38.65 2.72
CA PRO A 229 13.76 -38.19 3.20
C PRO A 229 14.59 -37.77 1.99
N ILE A 230 14.88 -36.48 1.89
CA ILE A 230 15.67 -35.97 0.78
C ILE A 230 17.12 -36.35 1.06
N SER A 231 17.71 -37.19 0.19
CA SER A 231 19.11 -37.58 0.28
C SER A 231 19.92 -36.84 -0.80
N GLY A 232 20.89 -36.04 -0.34
CA GLY A 232 21.71 -35.14 -1.14
C GLY A 232 22.22 -33.99 -0.26
N HIS A 233 23.30 -33.32 -0.68
CA HIS A 233 23.72 -32.06 -0.07
C HIS A 233 22.75 -30.95 -0.48
N ILE A 234 21.60 -30.88 0.18
CA ILE A 234 20.68 -29.74 0.05
C ILE A 234 21.24 -28.65 0.95
N GLY A 235 21.64 -27.54 0.34
CA GLY A 235 21.83 -26.30 1.08
C GLY A 235 20.47 -25.82 1.56
N VAL A 236 20.03 -26.27 2.73
CA VAL A 236 18.89 -25.65 3.43
C VAL A 236 19.42 -24.37 4.03
N SER A 237 19.25 -23.25 3.33
CA SER A 237 19.48 -21.92 3.89
C SER A 237 18.21 -21.48 4.60
N LEU A 238 18.30 -21.23 5.90
CA LEU A 238 17.22 -20.57 6.62
C LEU A 238 17.10 -19.14 6.09
N THR A 239 15.91 -18.75 5.66
CA THR A 239 15.57 -17.37 5.29
C THR A 239 14.83 -16.70 6.43
N ARG A 240 14.85 -15.36 6.45
CA ARG A 240 14.08 -14.61 7.44
C ARG A 240 12.59 -14.79 7.19
N THR A 241 11.81 -14.65 8.26
CA THR A 241 10.34 -14.73 8.15
C THR A 241 9.82 -13.50 7.40
N GLU A 242 9.03 -13.73 6.34
CA GLU A 242 8.30 -12.67 5.63
C GLU A 242 7.15 -12.12 6.49
N THR A 243 6.79 -10.85 6.27
CA THR A 243 5.72 -10.18 7.02
C THR A 243 4.56 -9.74 6.15
N ALA A 244 3.39 -9.61 6.78
CA ALA A 244 2.19 -9.10 6.11
C ALA A 244 2.38 -7.65 5.66
N SER A 245 1.78 -7.31 4.52
CA SER A 245 1.78 -5.94 4.01
C SER A 245 0.95 -5.02 4.90
N THR A 246 1.53 -3.87 5.24
CA THR A 246 0.89 -2.82 6.04
C THR A 246 0.82 -1.55 5.22
N GLY A 247 -0.33 -0.86 5.24
CA GLY A 247 -0.53 0.38 4.48
C GLY A 247 0.51 1.47 4.77
N ASP A 248 1.07 1.52 5.98
CA ASP A 248 2.08 2.50 6.40
C ASP A 248 3.42 2.41 5.64
N LEU A 249 3.70 1.30 4.95
CA LEU A 249 4.89 1.19 4.10
C LEU A 249 4.89 2.27 3.02
N SER A 250 3.71 2.63 2.51
CA SER A 250 3.55 3.72 1.53
C SER A 250 3.90 5.08 2.13
N LEU A 251 3.51 5.35 3.38
CA LEU A 251 3.86 6.57 4.11
C LEU A 251 5.38 6.68 4.31
N TRP A 252 6.04 5.61 4.76
CA TRP A 252 7.49 5.67 5.00
C TRP A 252 8.28 5.80 3.71
N THR A 253 7.80 5.20 2.61
CA THR A 253 8.35 5.39 1.27
C THR A 253 8.20 6.85 0.83
N ALA A 254 7.04 7.47 1.06
CA ALA A 254 6.83 8.89 0.78
C ALA A 254 7.71 9.82 1.65
N ILE A 255 7.92 9.48 2.92
CA ILE A 255 8.86 10.22 3.81
C ILE A 255 10.30 10.08 3.30
N ARG A 256 10.71 8.87 2.91
CA ARG A 256 12.04 8.61 2.35
C ARG A 256 12.26 9.42 1.08
N SER A 257 11.35 9.32 0.11
CA SER A 257 11.46 10.06 -1.16
C SER A 257 11.39 11.57 -0.97
N GLY A 258 10.53 12.07 -0.07
CA GLY A 258 10.45 13.49 0.26
C GLY A 258 11.72 14.04 0.93
N THR A 259 12.30 13.29 1.87
CA THR A 259 13.58 13.68 2.50
C THR A 259 14.75 13.58 1.53
N GLU A 260 14.74 12.60 0.61
CA GLU A 260 15.70 12.50 -0.50
C GLU A 260 15.57 13.69 -1.47
N ALA A 261 14.35 14.11 -1.81
CA ALA A 261 14.08 15.29 -2.64
C ALA A 261 14.63 16.58 -2.01
N LEU A 262 14.53 16.71 -0.68
CA LEU A 262 15.07 17.84 0.09
C LEU A 262 16.59 17.79 0.32
N GLN A 263 17.30 16.77 -0.18
CA GLN A 263 18.76 16.67 -0.02
C GLN A 263 19.50 17.84 -0.67
N PHE A 264 20.66 18.17 -0.09
CA PHE A 264 21.49 19.26 -0.56
C PHE A 264 21.94 19.09 -2.03
N ASN A 265 22.21 17.87 -2.49
CA ASN A 265 22.65 17.65 -3.88
C ASN A 265 21.53 17.98 -4.89
N ASN A 266 20.27 17.67 -4.55
CA ASN A 266 19.11 18.03 -5.36
C ASN A 266 18.87 19.55 -5.33
N TYR A 267 19.04 20.16 -4.17
CA TYR A 267 19.01 21.61 -4.01
C TYR A 267 20.11 22.33 -4.80
N LEU A 268 21.34 21.79 -4.78
CA LEU A 268 22.47 22.31 -5.55
C LEU A 268 22.17 22.23 -7.05
N HIS A 269 21.66 21.08 -7.53
CA HIS A 269 21.25 20.94 -8.92
C HIS A 269 20.16 21.95 -9.31
N PHE A 270 19.15 22.14 -8.47
CA PHE A 270 18.10 23.15 -8.68
C PHE A 270 18.67 24.57 -8.75
N MET A 271 19.61 24.92 -7.86
CA MET A 271 20.24 26.23 -7.86
C MET A 271 21.19 26.43 -9.05
N ASP A 272 21.90 25.39 -9.48
CA ASP A 272 22.73 25.43 -10.67
C ASP A 272 21.88 25.60 -11.94
N LEU A 273 20.64 25.12 -11.98
CA LEU A 273 19.71 25.42 -13.07
C LEU A 273 19.29 26.90 -13.10
N LEU A 274 19.20 27.56 -11.94
CA LEU A 274 18.75 28.94 -11.82
C LEU A 274 19.89 29.95 -12.03
N PHE A 275 21.07 29.67 -11.46
CA PHE A 275 22.23 30.56 -11.44
C PHE A 275 23.37 30.12 -12.38
N GLY A 276 23.34 28.89 -12.89
CA GLY A 276 24.39 28.35 -13.76
C GLY A 276 24.34 28.90 -15.19
N ASP A 277 25.40 28.59 -15.94
CA ASP A 277 25.59 29.03 -17.31
C ASP A 277 25.12 27.94 -18.30
N ASP A 278 24.53 28.34 -19.43
CA ASP A 278 23.80 27.50 -20.41
C ASP A 278 24.56 26.28 -20.97
N ARG A 279 25.87 26.21 -20.74
CA ARG A 279 26.78 25.31 -21.45
C ARG A 279 26.95 23.92 -20.81
N GLN A 280 26.51 23.72 -19.57
CA GLN A 280 26.73 22.46 -18.84
C GLN A 280 25.44 21.67 -18.52
N ALA A 281 24.27 22.20 -18.84
CA ALA A 281 23.01 21.56 -18.49
C ALA A 281 22.59 20.51 -19.54
N ALA A 282 22.49 19.24 -19.14
CA ALA A 282 21.92 18.19 -19.97
C ALA A 282 20.49 18.56 -20.44
N PRO A 283 20.06 18.10 -21.64
CA PRO A 283 18.69 18.26 -22.09
C PRO A 283 17.78 17.42 -21.17
N GLY A 284 16.95 18.07 -20.37
CA GLY A 284 16.14 17.43 -19.32
C GLY A 284 14.90 18.24 -18.92
N ARG A 285 14.14 17.66 -17.99
CA ARG A 285 12.75 17.90 -17.49
C ARG A 285 12.23 19.35 -17.37
N PHE A 286 13.08 20.37 -17.46
CA PHE A 286 12.75 21.79 -17.21
C PHE A 286 13.01 22.72 -18.43
N SER A 287 12.87 22.20 -19.65
CA SER A 287 13.19 22.95 -20.88
C SER A 287 12.27 24.16 -21.14
N ALA A 288 11.03 24.13 -20.64
CA ALA A 288 10.05 25.19 -20.82
C ALA A 288 10.31 26.36 -19.87
N GLU A 289 10.61 26.06 -18.62
CA GLU A 289 10.97 27.00 -17.55
C GLU A 289 12.25 27.76 -17.91
N ARG A 290 13.24 27.06 -18.50
CA ARG A 290 14.47 27.68 -19.03
C ARG A 290 14.17 28.75 -20.08
N LYS A 291 13.30 28.46 -21.06
CA LYS A 291 12.91 29.44 -22.09
C LYS A 291 12.28 30.69 -21.49
N LEU A 292 11.43 30.52 -20.48
CA LEU A 292 10.79 31.62 -19.78
C LEU A 292 11.81 32.47 -19.00
N PHE A 293 12.76 31.82 -18.30
CA PHE A 293 13.83 32.50 -17.57
C PHE A 293 14.69 33.38 -18.49
N HIS A 294 15.11 32.88 -19.65
CA HIS A 294 15.88 33.68 -20.63
C HIS A 294 15.12 34.91 -21.13
N GLN A 295 13.81 34.79 -21.35
CA GLN A 295 12.96 35.92 -21.75
C GLN A 295 12.89 37.00 -20.67
N ILE A 296 12.96 36.61 -19.39
CA ILE A 296 12.92 37.53 -18.24
C ILE A 296 14.31 38.11 -17.93
N LYS A 297 15.38 37.33 -18.11
CA LYS A 297 16.78 37.76 -17.90
C LYS A 297 17.11 39.01 -18.72
N ASN A 298 16.67 39.05 -19.98
CA ASN A 298 16.88 40.21 -20.87
C ASN A 298 16.08 41.46 -20.45
N LYS A 299 15.11 41.33 -19.54
CA LYS A 299 14.29 42.45 -19.03
C LYS A 299 14.83 43.05 -17.73
N ARG A 300 15.80 42.40 -17.07
CA ARG A 300 16.47 42.92 -15.86
C ARG A 300 17.82 43.53 -16.23
N LEU A 301 17.79 44.77 -16.74
CA LEU A 301 18.99 45.53 -17.10
C LEU A 301 19.22 46.67 -16.11
N LEU A 302 19.83 46.38 -14.97
CA LEU A 302 20.47 47.40 -14.12
C LEU A 302 21.93 47.00 -13.89
N PRO A 303 22.90 47.92 -14.09
CA PRO A 303 24.33 47.64 -13.96
C PRO A 303 24.77 47.43 -12.50
N PHE A 304 23.93 47.80 -11.53
CA PHE A 304 24.15 47.58 -10.11
C PHE A 304 23.12 46.56 -9.61
N SER A 305 23.48 45.27 -9.60
CA SER A 305 22.71 44.29 -8.83
C SER A 305 23.10 44.47 -7.36
N ASP A 306 22.27 45.17 -6.59
CA ASP A 306 22.41 45.26 -5.14
C ASP A 306 22.09 43.87 -4.51
N THR A 307 21.48 43.84 -3.33
CA THR A 307 21.01 42.61 -2.64
C THR A 307 19.96 41.78 -3.39
N ASP A 308 19.60 42.14 -4.63
CA ASP A 308 18.60 41.42 -5.43
C ASP A 308 18.98 39.97 -5.72
N ALA A 309 20.26 39.65 -5.87
CA ALA A 309 20.73 38.26 -6.06
C ALA A 309 20.42 37.39 -4.83
N TYR A 310 20.59 37.95 -3.62
CA TYR A 310 20.24 37.28 -2.37
C TYR A 310 18.73 37.09 -2.23
N ARG A 311 17.92 38.07 -2.63
CA ARG A 311 16.46 37.95 -2.63
C ARG A 311 15.98 36.85 -3.57
N VAL A 312 16.59 36.73 -4.75
CA VAL A 312 16.31 35.63 -5.69
C VAL A 312 16.70 34.29 -5.06
N LEU A 313 17.87 34.20 -4.42
CA LEU A 313 18.30 32.98 -3.72
C LEU A 313 17.30 32.57 -2.63
N LYS A 314 16.84 33.53 -1.82
CA LYS A 314 15.86 33.30 -0.76
C LYS A 314 14.53 32.79 -1.33
N ALA A 315 13.94 33.52 -2.28
CA ALA A 315 12.68 33.14 -2.91
C ALA A 315 12.77 31.78 -3.65
N ALA A 316 13.90 31.51 -4.31
CA ALA A 316 14.13 30.23 -4.97
C ALA A 316 14.26 29.08 -3.98
N THR A 317 14.90 29.31 -2.82
CA THR A 317 15.01 28.30 -1.76
C THR A 317 13.67 28.03 -1.09
N GLU A 318 12.87 29.07 -0.86
CA GLU A 318 11.49 28.96 -0.38
C GLU A 318 10.65 28.12 -1.36
N ALA A 319 10.71 28.41 -2.66
CA ALA A 319 10.02 27.64 -3.68
C ALA A 319 10.51 26.18 -3.73
N PHE A 320 11.82 25.95 -3.63
CA PHE A 320 12.40 24.61 -3.60
C PHE A 320 11.88 23.80 -2.41
N VAL A 321 11.90 24.38 -1.21
CA VAL A 321 11.39 23.70 -0.01
C VAL A 321 9.89 23.47 -0.15
N MET A 322 9.11 24.45 -0.60
CA MET A 322 7.66 24.33 -0.77
C MET A 322 7.24 23.23 -1.75
N VAL A 323 8.00 23.02 -2.83
CA VAL A 323 7.71 21.97 -3.82
C VAL A 323 8.13 20.60 -3.31
N ASN A 324 9.29 20.50 -2.64
CA ASN A 324 9.87 19.23 -2.24
C ASN A 324 9.50 18.78 -0.82
N CYS A 325 8.91 19.66 0.01
CA CYS A 325 8.43 19.30 1.35
C CYS A 325 7.14 18.48 1.26
N ALA A 326 7.22 17.30 0.65
CA ALA A 326 6.21 16.24 0.61
C ALA A 326 4.76 16.75 0.72
N VAL A 327 4.34 17.49 -0.30
CA VAL A 327 2.94 17.79 -0.55
C VAL A 327 2.32 16.52 -1.14
N LEU A 328 1.11 16.16 -0.71
CA LEU A 328 0.33 14.95 -1.08
C LEU A 328 -0.04 14.86 -2.58
N ARG A 329 0.75 15.43 -3.48
CA ARG A 329 0.59 15.31 -4.93
C ARG A 329 1.74 14.51 -5.50
N SER A 330 1.43 13.26 -5.83
CA SER A 330 2.20 12.33 -6.65
C SER A 330 3.70 12.54 -6.48
N PRO A 331 4.30 12.00 -5.40
CA PRO A 331 5.73 11.79 -5.40
C PRO A 331 6.07 11.11 -6.73
N ASP A 332 7.09 11.59 -7.43
CA ASP A 332 7.64 10.85 -8.55
C ASP A 332 8.28 9.58 -7.95
N PHE A 333 7.46 8.60 -7.59
CA PHE A 333 7.90 7.34 -7.05
C PHE A 333 8.58 6.58 -8.18
N ASP A 334 9.87 6.33 -8.03
CA ASP A 334 10.56 5.37 -8.88
C ASP A 334 10.20 3.98 -8.37
N GLN A 335 9.11 3.43 -8.93
CA GLN A 335 8.57 2.13 -8.51
C GLN A 335 9.62 1.02 -8.50
N VAL A 336 10.65 1.11 -9.35
CA VAL A 336 11.72 0.12 -9.41
C VAL A 336 12.67 0.26 -8.21
N ASP A 337 13.17 1.46 -7.91
CA ASP A 337 14.07 1.66 -6.76
C ASP A 337 13.34 1.43 -5.42
N ASP A 338 12.07 1.82 -5.32
CA ASP A 338 11.28 1.65 -4.11
C ASP A 338 10.99 0.16 -3.82
N ASN A 339 10.63 -0.63 -4.85
CA ASN A 339 10.46 -2.07 -4.68
C ASN A 339 11.79 -2.78 -4.38
N ASP A 340 12.90 -2.37 -5.01
CA ASP A 340 14.23 -2.87 -4.70
C ASP A 340 14.63 -2.57 -3.24
N TYR A 341 14.28 -1.38 -2.73
CA TYR A 341 14.52 -1.01 -1.34
C TYR A 341 13.76 -1.92 -0.37
N LEU A 342 12.49 -2.24 -0.67
CA LEU A 342 11.67 -3.16 0.13
C LEU A 342 12.16 -4.61 0.05
N ALA A 343 12.48 -5.08 -1.16
CA ALA A 343 12.96 -6.44 -1.40
C ALA A 343 14.26 -6.73 -0.65
N ARG A 344 15.20 -5.77 -0.59
CA ARG A 344 16.45 -5.89 0.20
C ARG A 344 16.22 -6.01 1.71
N ARG A 345 14.99 -5.81 2.19
CA ARG A 345 14.60 -5.83 3.60
C ARG A 345 13.55 -6.89 3.91
N ASP A 346 13.28 -7.80 2.98
CA ASP A 346 12.26 -8.85 3.12
C ASP A 346 10.89 -8.25 3.50
N LEU A 347 10.55 -7.10 2.90
CA LEU A 347 9.26 -6.42 3.05
C LEU A 347 8.42 -6.61 1.78
N PRO A 348 7.09 -6.78 1.93
CA PRO A 348 6.21 -6.96 0.78
C PRO A 348 6.16 -5.69 -0.07
N GLY A 349 6.24 -5.87 -1.38
CA GLY A 349 6.07 -4.79 -2.36
C GLY A 349 4.61 -4.35 -2.50
N PHE A 350 4.37 -3.37 -3.39
CA PHE A 350 3.04 -2.79 -3.59
C PHE A 350 2.25 -3.42 -4.75
N GLU A 351 2.69 -4.57 -5.27
CA GLU A 351 2.09 -5.22 -6.45
C GLU A 351 0.63 -5.60 -6.24
N GLU A 352 0.28 -6.15 -5.07
CA GLU A 352 -1.10 -6.53 -4.72
C GLU A 352 -2.09 -5.35 -4.73
N HIS A 353 -1.59 -4.13 -4.55
CA HIS A 353 -2.39 -2.90 -4.43
C HIS A 353 -2.44 -2.10 -5.74
N GLY A 354 -1.83 -2.61 -6.83
CA GLY A 354 -1.76 -1.89 -8.11
C GLY A 354 -0.70 -0.78 -8.15
N GLY A 355 0.30 -0.84 -7.28
CA GLY A 355 1.43 0.10 -7.22
C GLY A 355 1.43 1.02 -5.99
N ILE A 356 2.51 1.78 -5.82
CA ILE A 356 2.75 2.66 -4.66
C ILE A 356 1.67 3.74 -4.55
N ASP A 357 1.30 4.37 -5.66
CA ASP A 357 0.30 5.44 -5.68
C ASP A 357 -1.06 4.95 -5.17
N ALA A 358 -1.49 3.78 -5.62
CA ALA A 358 -2.74 3.18 -5.20
C ALA A 358 -2.71 2.74 -3.73
N ALA A 359 -1.57 2.17 -3.28
CA ALA A 359 -1.37 1.81 -1.88
C ALA A 359 -1.39 3.05 -0.96
N PHE A 360 -0.78 4.15 -1.39
CA PHE A 360 -0.76 5.41 -0.65
C PHE A 360 -2.15 6.06 -0.61
N GLU A 361 -2.85 6.11 -1.74
CA GLU A 361 -4.25 6.61 -1.78
C GLU A 361 -5.17 5.79 -0.87
N HIS A 362 -4.95 4.47 -0.77
CA HIS A 362 -5.70 3.60 0.14
C HIS A 362 -5.37 3.85 1.61
N TYR A 363 -4.12 4.21 1.92
CA TYR A 363 -3.69 4.55 3.28
C TYR A 363 -4.35 5.84 3.82
N LEU A 364 -4.65 6.80 2.96
CA LEU A 364 -5.21 8.08 3.38
C LEU A 364 -6.70 7.98 3.71
N GLU A 365 -7.11 8.65 4.79
CA GLU A 365 -8.51 8.73 5.19
C GLU A 365 -9.26 9.84 4.45
N PRO A 366 -10.50 9.60 3.98
CA PRO A 366 -11.33 10.66 3.40
C PRO A 366 -11.83 11.63 4.49
N LEU A 367 -11.65 12.93 4.25
CA LEU A 367 -12.12 14.00 5.14
C LEU A 367 -13.41 14.66 4.59
N GLY A 368 -14.43 14.72 5.45
CA GLY A 368 -15.72 15.41 5.19
C GLY A 368 -16.79 14.54 4.53
N ALA A 369 -18.05 15.01 4.56
CA ALA A 369 -19.22 14.26 4.08
C ALA A 369 -19.20 13.86 2.59
N GLN A 370 -18.31 14.48 1.80
CA GLN A 370 -18.14 14.19 0.36
C GLN A 370 -16.80 13.50 0.03
N GLY A 371 -15.94 13.22 1.02
CA GLY A 371 -14.67 12.50 0.81
C GLY A 371 -13.70 13.12 -0.20
N ARG A 372 -13.83 14.43 -0.48
CA ARG A 372 -13.14 15.09 -1.61
C ARG A 372 -11.66 15.40 -1.33
N ARG A 373 -11.25 15.39 -0.06
CA ARG A 373 -9.86 15.58 0.38
C ARG A 373 -9.44 14.37 1.20
N ARG A 374 -8.23 13.86 0.95
CA ARG A 374 -7.64 12.75 1.69
C ARG A 374 -6.57 13.27 2.65
N VAL A 375 -6.49 12.68 3.84
CA VAL A 375 -5.62 13.16 4.92
C VAL A 375 -4.92 11.97 5.58
N LEU A 376 -3.72 12.18 6.11
CA LEU A 376 -3.01 11.16 6.88
C LEU A 376 -3.85 10.70 8.09
N PRO A 377 -3.87 9.40 8.43
CA PRO A 377 -4.69 8.87 9.52
C PRO A 377 -4.46 9.61 10.85
N TYR A 378 -3.19 9.87 11.22
CA TYR A 378 -2.88 10.62 12.44
C TYR A 378 -3.50 12.03 12.46
N LEU A 379 -3.42 12.75 11.33
CA LEU A 379 -4.00 14.09 11.24
C LEU A 379 -5.54 14.04 11.22
N ALA A 380 -6.13 12.97 10.71
CA ALA A 380 -7.56 12.73 10.83
C ALA A 380 -7.97 12.54 12.31
N LEU A 381 -7.17 11.85 13.13
CA LEU A 381 -7.42 11.74 14.58
C LEU A 381 -7.33 13.08 15.30
N VAL A 382 -6.31 13.89 14.98
CA VAL A 382 -6.18 15.25 15.53
C VAL A 382 -7.40 16.09 15.14
N ARG A 383 -7.87 15.98 13.89
CA ARG A 383 -9.06 16.67 13.41
C ARG A 383 -10.33 16.22 14.14
N ARG A 384 -10.50 14.92 14.41
CA ARG A 384 -11.64 14.40 15.20
C ARG A 384 -11.69 14.99 16.62
N LYS A 385 -10.55 15.36 17.21
CA LYS A 385 -10.46 16.04 18.51
C LYS A 385 -10.82 17.53 18.47
N LEU A 386 -10.92 18.14 17.29
CA LEU A 386 -11.21 19.56 17.08
C LEU A 386 -12.51 19.76 16.26
N PRO A 387 -13.67 19.27 16.73
CA PRO A 387 -14.93 19.37 15.98
C PRO A 387 -15.42 20.83 15.88
N ASP A 388 -15.08 21.67 16.85
CA ASP A 388 -15.58 23.05 16.98
C ASP A 388 -14.95 24.03 15.97
N ILE A 389 -13.85 23.64 15.32
CA ILE A 389 -13.20 24.45 14.29
C ILE A 389 -13.93 24.19 12.96
N ALA A 390 -14.84 25.09 12.59
CA ALA A 390 -15.65 24.98 11.39
C ALA A 390 -14.79 24.82 10.11
N VAL A 391 -15.17 23.89 9.23
CA VAL A 391 -14.57 23.75 7.89
C VAL A 391 -15.37 24.65 6.95
N LEU A 392 -14.82 25.81 6.60
CA LEU A 392 -15.39 26.61 5.51
C LEU A 392 -15.15 25.84 4.21
N GLN A 393 -16.23 25.59 3.46
CA GLN A 393 -16.13 25.16 2.08
C GLN A 393 -15.66 26.35 1.26
N ASP A 394 -14.69 26.09 0.40
CA ASP A 394 -14.03 27.05 -0.48
C ASP A 394 -15.08 27.71 -1.38
N ASP A 395 -15.52 28.92 -1.04
CA ASP A 395 -16.36 29.73 -1.90
C ASP A 395 -15.96 31.21 -1.75
N GLN A 396 -15.30 31.69 -2.81
CA GLN A 396 -15.05 33.10 -3.16
C GLN A 396 -14.21 33.93 -2.16
N ASP A 397 -13.04 34.33 -2.66
CA ASP A 397 -12.25 35.52 -2.33
C ASP A 397 -12.53 36.30 -1.03
N SER A 398 -11.43 36.55 -0.32
CA SER A 398 -11.19 37.57 0.72
C SER A 398 -11.71 37.30 2.15
N ASP A 399 -10.77 37.44 3.10
CA ASP A 399 -10.96 37.70 4.53
C ASP A 399 -11.05 36.56 5.59
N ASN A 400 -11.04 35.27 5.23
CA ASN A 400 -10.92 34.20 6.24
C ASN A 400 -9.56 33.48 6.25
N LEU A 401 -8.48 34.27 6.38
CA LEU A 401 -7.07 33.82 6.45
C LEU A 401 -6.78 32.75 7.53
N ARG A 402 -7.67 32.58 8.52
CA ARG A 402 -7.39 31.78 9.73
C ARG A 402 -7.89 30.33 9.69
N VAL A 403 -8.88 30.00 8.86
CA VAL A 403 -9.57 28.70 8.92
C VAL A 403 -9.37 27.84 7.67
N GLY A 404 -9.28 28.45 6.47
CA GLY A 404 -8.95 27.73 5.23
C GLY A 404 -7.51 27.22 5.20
N PHE A 405 -6.56 28.04 5.67
CA PHE A 405 -5.13 27.69 5.75
C PHE A 405 -4.84 26.44 6.59
N LEU A 406 -5.62 26.23 7.66
CA LEU A 406 -5.47 25.07 8.53
C LEU A 406 -5.92 23.79 7.82
N GLN A 407 -6.93 23.87 6.95
CA GLN A 407 -7.39 22.73 6.15
C GLN A 407 -6.40 22.36 5.05
N ASP A 408 -5.80 23.36 4.39
CA ASP A 408 -4.79 23.11 3.36
C ASP A 408 -3.51 22.51 3.95
N LYS A 409 -3.11 22.96 5.14
CA LYS A 409 -2.00 22.35 5.91
C LYS A 409 -2.32 20.95 6.44
N LEU A 410 -3.58 20.66 6.79
CA LEU A 410 -4.00 19.31 7.18
C LEU A 410 -3.99 18.35 5.98
N GLY A 411 -4.45 18.83 4.82
CA GLY A 411 -4.44 18.06 3.58
C GLY A 411 -3.07 17.97 2.92
N ASN A 412 -2.10 18.82 3.27
CA ASN A 412 -0.73 18.82 2.76
C ASN A 412 0.25 19.27 3.85
N PRO A 413 0.62 18.38 4.79
CA PRO A 413 1.55 18.74 5.85
C PRO A 413 2.98 18.82 5.31
N CYS A 414 3.72 19.88 5.66
CA CYS A 414 5.15 19.96 5.35
C CYS A 414 5.92 18.96 6.23
N LEU A 415 6.43 17.87 5.64
CA LEU A 415 7.19 16.83 6.35
C LEU A 415 8.65 17.28 6.59
N VAL A 416 8.86 18.22 7.52
CA VAL A 416 10.18 18.72 7.90
C VAL A 416 10.30 18.77 9.42
N GLU A 417 11.35 18.15 9.97
CA GLU A 417 11.62 18.15 11.41
C GLU A 417 12.72 19.13 11.80
N LEU A 418 12.58 19.68 13.00
CA LEU A 418 13.52 20.64 13.56
C LEU A 418 14.83 19.98 14.03
N ILE A 419 14.81 18.68 14.32
CA ILE A 419 16.00 17.91 14.74
C ILE A 419 17.14 18.00 13.73
N TRP A 420 16.81 18.13 12.44
CA TRP A 420 17.81 18.31 11.40
C TRP A 420 18.59 19.61 11.59
N SER A 421 17.88 20.70 11.92
CA SER A 421 18.50 22.02 12.14
C SER A 421 19.38 22.00 13.39
N TYR A 422 18.92 21.34 14.46
CA TYR A 422 19.69 21.16 15.68
C TYR A 422 21.06 20.52 15.40
N TRP A 423 21.07 19.40 14.69
CA TRP A 423 22.31 18.67 14.41
C TRP A 423 23.28 19.46 13.52
N LEU A 424 22.79 20.22 12.55
CA LEU A 424 23.64 21.08 11.72
C LEU A 424 24.21 22.27 12.49
N GLU A 425 23.45 22.79 13.46
CA GLU A 425 23.90 23.86 14.34
C GLU A 425 24.97 23.37 15.33
N GLU A 426 24.83 22.16 15.89
CA GLU A 426 25.91 21.47 16.64
C GLU A 426 27.10 21.06 15.75
N GLY A 427 26.85 20.85 14.45
CA GLY A 427 27.85 20.60 13.42
C GLY A 427 28.73 21.82 13.06
N MET A 428 28.47 22.98 13.65
CA MET A 428 29.16 24.25 13.44
C MET A 428 28.90 24.93 12.08
N LEU A 429 27.79 24.59 11.39
CA LEU A 429 27.43 25.20 10.11
C LEU A 429 27.18 26.71 10.26
N VAL A 430 26.27 27.08 11.17
CA VAL A 430 25.88 28.47 11.43
C VAL A 430 27.06 29.28 11.97
N GLN A 431 27.88 28.67 12.81
CA GLN A 431 29.09 29.25 13.43
C GLN A 431 30.15 29.52 12.36
N THR A 432 30.32 28.61 11.40
CA THR A 432 31.21 28.80 10.25
C THR A 432 30.76 30.01 9.44
N MET A 433 29.48 30.08 9.09
CA MET A 433 28.95 31.22 8.34
C MET A 433 29.13 32.54 9.11
N ASN A 434 28.85 32.55 10.42
CA ASN A 434 29.04 33.73 11.28
C ASN A 434 30.50 34.15 11.45
N ALA A 435 31.46 33.23 11.35
CA ALA A 435 32.88 33.56 11.39
C ALA A 435 33.33 34.17 10.05
N VAL A 436 32.88 33.60 8.94
CA VAL A 436 33.12 34.12 7.59
C VAL A 436 32.53 35.54 7.45
N THR A 437 31.27 35.74 7.83
CA THR A 437 30.62 37.05 7.67
C THR A 437 31.26 38.13 8.53
N ARG A 438 31.69 37.82 9.76
CA ARG A 438 32.47 38.76 10.57
C ARG A 438 33.78 39.13 9.91
N ARG A 439 34.51 38.16 9.37
CA ARG A 439 35.74 38.44 8.60
C ARG A 439 35.43 39.32 7.39
N PHE A 440 34.33 39.04 6.68
CA PHE A 440 33.88 39.80 5.52
C PHE A 440 33.54 41.27 5.85
N GLN A 441 32.96 41.53 7.03
CA GLN A 441 32.75 42.87 7.59
C GLN A 441 34.02 43.50 8.18
N ASN A 442 35.17 42.83 8.09
CA ASN A 442 36.43 43.22 8.71
C ASN A 442 36.34 43.37 10.25
N ILE A 443 35.51 42.55 10.89
CA ILE A 443 35.38 42.45 12.35
C ILE A 443 36.25 41.30 12.82
N ARG A 444 37.14 41.58 13.79
CA ARG A 444 38.00 40.54 14.39
C ARG A 444 37.19 39.53 15.19
N SER A 445 37.63 38.27 15.15
CA SER A 445 37.07 37.22 16.00
C SER A 445 37.32 37.54 17.49
N PRO A 446 36.41 37.15 18.39
CA PRO A 446 36.66 37.21 19.83
C PRO A 446 37.78 36.25 20.30
N SER A 447 38.15 35.25 19.49
CA SER A 447 39.26 34.34 19.79
C SER A 447 40.60 35.02 19.51
N THR A 448 41.55 34.93 20.44
CA THR A 448 42.91 35.44 20.26
C THR A 448 43.91 34.27 20.32
N PRO A 449 44.76 34.06 19.28
CA PRO A 449 44.81 34.81 18.02
C PRO A 449 43.61 34.52 17.09
N ASP A 450 43.28 35.46 16.21
CA ASP A 450 42.21 35.31 15.21
C ASP A 450 42.74 34.57 13.98
N PRO A 451 42.32 33.32 13.72
CA PRO A 451 42.85 32.51 12.63
C PRO A 451 42.46 33.04 11.24
N LEU A 452 41.39 33.84 11.13
CA LEU A 452 40.92 34.37 9.84
C LEU A 452 41.52 35.76 9.53
N ALA A 453 42.23 36.39 10.46
CA ALA A 453 42.74 37.75 10.29
C ALA A 453 43.70 37.90 9.10
N ASN A 454 44.45 36.83 8.79
CA ASN A 454 45.43 36.82 7.70
C ASN A 454 44.86 36.31 6.36
N LEU A 455 43.60 35.85 6.33
CA LEU A 455 42.97 35.40 5.08
C LEU A 455 42.40 36.59 4.33
N GLU A 456 42.79 36.73 3.06
CA GLU A 456 42.29 37.77 2.17
C GLU A 456 40.89 37.45 1.66
N ILE A 457 40.06 38.48 1.49
CA ILE A 457 38.67 38.35 1.03
C ILE A 457 38.59 38.32 -0.51
N ASP A 458 39.73 38.48 -1.22
CA ASP A 458 39.81 38.52 -2.68
C ASP A 458 39.07 37.35 -3.37
N PRO A 459 39.20 36.08 -2.92
CA PRO A 459 38.49 34.97 -3.54
C PRO A 459 36.95 35.05 -3.43
N LEU A 460 36.42 35.77 -2.42
CA LEU A 460 34.99 35.90 -2.17
C LEU A 460 34.33 37.07 -2.92
N ARG A 461 35.09 37.86 -3.70
CA ARG A 461 34.54 38.99 -4.48
C ARG A 461 33.37 38.62 -5.40
N PRO A 462 33.37 37.46 -6.09
CA PRO A 462 32.22 37.06 -6.93
C PRO A 462 30.91 36.93 -6.15
N LEU A 463 31.00 36.61 -4.85
CA LEU A 463 29.86 36.39 -3.96
C LEU A 463 29.46 37.66 -3.17
N ASN A 464 30.06 38.81 -3.47
CA ASN A 464 29.90 40.05 -2.69
C ASN A 464 28.42 40.45 -2.51
N ASN A 465 27.64 40.44 -3.59
CA ASN A 465 26.23 40.85 -3.55
C ASN A 465 25.37 39.87 -2.72
N MET A 466 25.72 38.58 -2.73
CA MET A 466 25.03 37.56 -1.94
C MET A 466 25.40 37.64 -0.46
N LEU A 467 26.69 37.83 -0.14
CA LEU A 467 27.17 37.94 1.24
C LEU A 467 26.69 39.22 1.92
N TRP A 468 26.70 40.37 1.23
CA TRP A 468 26.10 41.59 1.75
C TRP A 468 24.58 41.48 1.90
N GLY A 469 23.90 40.83 0.95
CA GLY A 469 22.47 40.52 1.10
C GLY A 469 22.18 39.68 2.34
N TYR A 470 22.95 38.60 2.56
CA TYR A 470 22.84 37.76 3.74
C TYR A 470 23.12 38.53 5.04
N LEU A 471 24.07 39.46 5.03
CA LEU A 471 24.40 40.33 6.17
C LEU A 471 23.30 41.35 6.47
N GLN A 472 22.77 42.02 5.45
CA GLN A 472 21.70 43.02 5.62
C GLN A 472 20.39 42.38 6.08
N ASP A 473 20.12 41.13 5.68
CA ASP A 473 18.92 40.39 6.08
C ASP A 473 18.97 39.84 7.53
N GLU A 474 20.01 40.17 8.31
CA GLU A 474 20.20 39.65 9.67
C GLU A 474 18.97 39.85 10.58
N GLN A 475 18.23 40.95 10.40
CA GLN A 475 17.03 41.26 11.17
C GLN A 475 15.84 40.33 10.88
N HIS A 476 15.76 39.78 9.67
CA HIS A 476 14.65 38.89 9.27
C HIS A 476 15.00 37.41 9.43
N ARG A 477 16.26 37.09 9.77
CA ARG A 477 16.68 35.70 10.01
C ARG A 477 16.31 35.22 11.40
N LEU A 478 16.12 33.91 11.53
CA LEU A 478 15.93 33.24 12.80
C LEU A 478 17.17 33.37 13.68
N THR A 479 16.97 33.97 14.85
CA THR A 479 18.02 34.05 15.86
C THR A 479 18.29 32.68 16.49
N VAL A 480 19.53 32.45 16.89
CA VAL A 480 19.94 31.21 17.60
C VAL A 480 19.08 30.97 18.83
N ASN A 481 18.78 32.03 19.60
CA ASN A 481 17.94 31.91 20.79
C ASN A 481 16.52 31.45 20.44
N ARG A 482 15.91 31.99 19.38
CA ARG A 482 14.57 31.59 18.94
C ARG A 482 14.54 30.11 18.53
N ARG A 483 15.53 29.64 17.77
CA ARG A 483 15.65 28.21 17.44
C ARG A 483 15.83 27.35 18.68
N ASN A 484 16.64 27.81 19.64
CA ASN A 484 16.92 27.03 20.86
C ASN A 484 15.71 26.86 21.78
N TYR A 485 14.86 27.89 21.89
CA TYR A 485 13.58 27.75 22.58
C TYR A 485 12.71 26.65 21.94
N GLU A 486 12.70 26.58 20.61
CA GLU A 486 11.90 25.59 19.89
C GLU A 486 12.50 24.18 19.95
N TYR A 487 13.83 24.04 19.96
CA TYR A 487 14.51 22.76 20.20
C TYR A 487 14.12 22.15 21.56
N ASP A 488 14.08 22.98 22.61
CA ASP A 488 13.68 22.55 23.95
C ASP A 488 12.19 22.22 24.02
N HIS A 489 11.36 23.02 23.35
CA HIS A 489 9.92 22.77 23.29
C HIS A 489 9.55 21.49 22.54
N HIS A 490 10.23 21.18 21.42
CA HIS A 490 9.91 19.99 20.62
C HIS A 490 10.52 18.70 21.18
N TYR A 491 11.76 18.77 21.70
CA TYR A 491 12.55 17.58 22.02
C TYR A 491 13.25 17.65 23.38
N GLY A 492 13.16 18.78 24.11
CA GLY A 492 13.88 18.98 25.37
C GLY A 492 15.39 19.06 25.20
N ILE A 493 15.86 19.26 23.97
CA ILE A 493 17.27 19.44 23.66
C ILE A 493 17.57 20.93 23.56
N ARG A 494 18.76 21.32 24.01
CA ARG A 494 19.21 22.71 23.98
C ARG A 494 20.65 22.77 23.54
N LEU A 495 20.97 23.78 22.75
CA LEU A 495 22.33 24.16 22.41
C LEU A 495 23.05 24.72 23.64
N GLN A 496 24.37 24.60 23.65
CA GLN A 496 25.24 25.21 24.66
C GLN A 496 26.34 26.04 24.01
N GLY A 497 26.57 27.24 24.53
CA GLY A 497 27.60 28.12 24.00
C GLY A 497 27.48 29.55 24.48
N ARG A 498 28.50 30.35 24.16
CA ARG A 498 28.61 31.76 24.57
C ARG A 498 27.51 32.66 23.98
N ALA A 499 26.96 32.29 22.82
CA ALA A 499 25.93 33.05 22.12
C ALA A 499 24.52 32.86 22.69
N ILE A 500 24.35 31.91 23.62
CA ILE A 500 23.06 31.49 24.14
C ILE A 500 22.83 32.18 25.47
N ARG A 501 21.68 32.85 25.60
CA ARG A 501 21.30 33.51 26.86
C ARG A 501 20.73 32.49 27.84
N THR A 502 20.79 32.78 29.14
CA THR A 502 20.10 31.97 30.15
C THR A 502 18.60 31.95 29.86
N MET A 503 18.06 30.78 29.51
CA MET A 503 16.67 30.63 29.11
C MET A 503 15.75 30.39 30.31
N ARG A 504 14.60 31.05 30.29
CA ARG A 504 13.44 30.73 31.13
C ARG A 504 12.33 30.28 30.19
N MET A 505 12.04 28.99 30.20
CA MET A 505 11.15 28.35 29.24
C MET A 505 9.81 28.09 29.92
N ALA A 506 8.72 28.19 29.18
CA ALA A 506 7.38 27.92 29.71
C ALA A 506 7.11 26.42 29.83
N ASP A 507 7.71 25.62 28.94
CA ASP A 507 7.48 24.19 28.81
C ASP A 507 8.71 23.51 28.19
N THR A 508 9.02 22.29 28.61
CA THR A 508 10.22 21.51 28.23
C THR A 508 9.88 20.03 28.08
N ARG A 509 10.46 19.34 27.10
CA ARG A 509 10.23 17.90 26.85
C ARG A 509 11.35 17.04 27.44
N SER A 510 11.41 16.92 28.76
CA SER A 510 12.50 16.20 29.44
C SER A 510 12.59 14.71 29.11
N GLN A 511 11.47 14.04 28.84
CA GLN A 511 11.42 12.58 28.62
C GLN A 511 11.73 12.14 27.19
N PHE A 512 11.79 13.06 26.22
CA PHE A 512 11.93 12.70 24.81
C PHE A 512 13.24 11.95 24.53
N LEU A 513 14.36 12.47 25.03
CA LEU A 513 15.67 11.90 24.74
C LEU A 513 15.82 10.48 25.31
N GLU A 514 15.38 10.27 26.56
CA GLU A 514 15.37 8.97 27.21
C GLU A 514 14.50 7.98 26.44
N SER A 515 13.27 8.37 26.07
CA SER A 515 12.34 7.52 25.33
C SER A 515 12.86 7.18 23.93
N PHE A 516 13.47 8.14 23.24
CA PHE A 516 14.02 7.95 21.90
C PHE A 516 15.25 7.04 21.91
N HIS A 517 16.18 7.24 22.85
CA HIS A 517 17.33 6.34 23.02
C HIS A 517 16.89 4.93 23.45
N HIS A 518 15.86 4.83 24.30
CA HIS A 518 15.27 3.55 24.66
C HIS A 518 14.71 2.80 23.43
N LEU A 519 13.96 3.50 22.57
CA LEU A 519 13.47 2.97 21.30
C LEU A 519 14.62 2.46 20.40
N LEU A 520 15.67 3.27 20.21
CA LEU A 520 16.81 2.89 19.38
C LEU A 520 17.52 1.63 19.90
N ARG A 521 17.61 1.47 21.22
CA ARG A 521 18.16 0.25 21.85
C ARG A 521 17.25 -0.95 21.66
N LEU A 522 15.94 -0.81 21.83
CA LEU A 522 15.01 -1.92 21.57
C LEU A 522 15.08 -2.37 20.11
N CYS A 523 15.30 -1.43 19.17
CA CYS A 523 15.53 -1.77 17.77
C CYS A 523 16.81 -2.59 17.57
N THR A 524 17.91 -2.30 18.27
CA THR A 524 19.14 -3.11 18.14
C THR A 524 18.97 -4.53 18.68
N VAL A 525 18.22 -4.69 19.79
CA VAL A 525 17.84 -6.01 20.31
C VAL A 525 16.94 -6.75 19.31
N PHE A 526 15.94 -6.05 18.76
CA PHE A 526 15.07 -6.60 17.72
C PHE A 526 15.87 -7.06 16.49
N PHE A 527 16.85 -6.27 16.02
CA PHE A 527 17.66 -6.68 14.85
C PHE A 527 18.49 -7.93 15.11
N LYS A 528 19.00 -8.12 16.33
CA LYS A 528 19.70 -9.37 16.69
C LYS A 528 18.76 -10.57 16.64
N GLN A 529 17.51 -10.40 17.10
CA GLN A 529 16.49 -11.45 17.04
C GLN A 529 16.01 -11.71 15.61
N ASP A 530 15.86 -10.65 14.80
CA ASP A 530 15.39 -10.73 13.41
C ASP A 530 16.46 -11.33 12.47
N ASP A 531 17.74 -11.12 12.79
CA ASP A 531 18.86 -11.78 12.12
C ASP A 531 18.94 -13.28 12.46
N ASP A 532 18.44 -13.67 13.63
CA ASP A 532 18.37 -15.07 14.05
C ASP A 532 17.18 -15.77 13.40
N THR A 533 17.45 -16.44 12.28
CA THR A 533 16.45 -17.21 11.52
C THR A 533 15.83 -18.39 12.29
N THR A 534 16.34 -18.73 13.50
CA THR A 534 15.78 -19.81 14.32
C THR A 534 14.65 -19.35 15.25
N VAL A 535 14.48 -18.04 15.45
CA VAL A 535 13.48 -17.47 16.36
C VAL A 535 12.63 -16.44 15.61
N LYS A 536 11.31 -16.46 15.84
CA LYS A 536 10.44 -15.37 15.37
C LYS A 536 10.64 -14.15 16.28
N ALA A 537 11.24 -13.09 15.75
CA ALA A 537 11.48 -11.86 16.48
C ALA A 537 10.16 -11.22 16.96
N ASP A 538 10.16 -10.74 18.20
CA ASP A 538 9.01 -10.03 18.79
C ASP A 538 9.19 -8.51 18.66
N ALA A 539 8.31 -7.87 17.89
CA ALA A 539 8.29 -6.41 17.71
C ALA A 539 7.38 -5.68 18.71
N PHE A 540 6.70 -6.38 19.62
CA PHE A 540 5.80 -5.74 20.59
C PHE A 540 6.49 -4.74 21.54
N PRO A 541 7.71 -4.99 22.04
CA PRO A 541 8.45 -3.99 22.81
C PRO A 541 8.74 -2.72 22.00
N VAL A 542 9.08 -2.87 20.73
CA VAL A 542 9.31 -1.74 19.81
C VAL A 542 8.03 -0.93 19.61
N LEU A 543 6.87 -1.60 19.47
CA LEU A 543 5.57 -0.94 19.35
C LEU A 543 5.26 -0.05 20.57
N ASN A 544 5.50 -0.54 21.78
CA ASN A 544 5.24 0.24 22.99
C ASN A 544 6.15 1.46 23.08
N ALA A 545 7.44 1.30 22.79
CA ALA A 545 8.36 2.43 22.75
C ALA A 545 8.02 3.45 21.65
N LEU A 546 7.57 2.99 20.48
CA LEU A 546 7.08 3.87 19.41
C LEU A 546 5.89 4.71 19.86
N LYS A 547 4.93 4.09 20.57
CA LYS A 547 3.77 4.80 21.14
C LYS A 547 4.18 5.84 22.18
N GLU A 548 5.12 5.51 23.05
CA GLU A 548 5.63 6.43 24.06
C GLU A 548 6.32 7.65 23.42
N VAL A 549 7.23 7.42 22.47
CA VAL A 549 7.90 8.51 21.74
C VAL A 549 6.89 9.34 20.95
N HIS A 550 5.96 8.71 20.24
CA HIS A 550 4.89 9.39 19.52
C HIS A 550 4.05 10.28 20.44
N LEU A 551 3.69 9.78 21.63
CA LEU A 551 2.92 10.53 22.60
C LEU A 551 3.69 11.77 23.09
N VAL A 552 4.96 11.60 23.47
CA VAL A 552 5.82 12.73 23.91
C VAL A 552 5.97 13.76 22.78
N MET A 553 6.15 13.32 21.53
CA MET A 553 6.25 14.21 20.38
C MET A 553 4.94 14.94 20.07
N SER A 554 3.80 14.29 20.26
CA SER A 554 2.47 14.88 20.03
C SER A 554 2.16 16.01 21.02
N GLN A 555 2.63 15.90 22.27
CA GLN A 555 2.51 16.97 23.27
C GLN A 555 3.30 18.23 22.86
N GLY A 556 4.39 18.07 22.10
CA GLY A 556 5.18 19.18 21.55
C GLY A 556 4.63 19.81 20.27
N ALA A 557 3.52 19.31 19.72
CA ALA A 557 3.00 19.72 18.42
C ALA A 557 2.06 20.96 18.47
N HIS A 558 2.03 21.69 19.59
CA HIS A 558 1.09 22.80 19.80
C HIS A 558 1.69 24.22 19.66
N ASN A 559 3.02 24.37 19.54
CA ASN A 559 3.67 25.68 19.31
C ASN A 559 3.90 25.97 17.81
N GLN A 560 5.03 26.59 17.40
CA GLN A 560 5.33 27.00 16.01
C GLN A 560 5.66 25.81 15.09
N PHE A 561 4.96 24.70 15.29
CA PHE A 561 5.09 23.46 14.55
C PHE A 561 4.77 23.68 13.07
N GLY A 562 5.64 23.20 12.19
CA GLY A 562 5.56 23.36 10.73
C GLY A 562 6.15 24.67 10.18
N ASP A 563 6.01 25.80 10.89
CA ASP A 563 6.47 27.10 10.39
C ASP A 563 7.94 27.38 10.70
N LEU A 564 8.39 27.13 11.93
CA LEU A 564 9.78 27.33 12.31
C LEU A 564 10.73 26.31 11.65
N PRO A 565 10.41 25.01 11.56
CA PRO A 565 11.26 24.02 10.89
C PRO A 565 11.52 24.34 9.42
N SER A 566 10.50 24.76 8.67
CA SER A 566 10.63 25.14 7.25
C SER A 566 11.49 26.39 7.08
N THR A 567 11.27 27.42 7.89
CA THR A 567 12.10 28.64 7.89
C THR A 567 13.56 28.34 8.23
N ALA A 568 13.81 27.52 9.27
CA ALA A 568 15.17 27.12 9.66
C ALA A 568 15.86 26.30 8.56
N ARG A 569 15.11 25.39 7.90
CA ARG A 569 15.57 24.61 6.75
C ARG A 569 16.04 25.51 5.61
N ILE A 570 15.22 26.48 5.22
CA ILE A 570 15.53 27.43 4.13
C ILE A 570 16.83 28.16 4.44
N GLU A 571 16.95 28.74 5.63
CA GLU A 571 18.15 29.50 6.02
C GLU A 571 19.43 28.65 6.04
N MET A 572 19.35 27.42 6.53
CA MET A 572 20.51 26.53 6.59
C MET A 572 20.88 25.95 5.22
N LEU A 573 19.92 25.65 4.35
CA LEU A 573 20.19 25.29 2.96
C LEU A 573 20.92 26.42 2.23
N MET A 574 20.47 27.67 2.39
CA MET A 574 21.16 28.83 1.82
C MET A 574 22.61 28.94 2.33
N GLN A 575 22.85 28.69 3.62
CA GLN A 575 24.21 28.67 4.19
C GLN A 575 25.07 27.55 3.61
N GLN A 576 24.53 26.35 3.49
CA GLN A 576 25.21 25.23 2.85
C GLN A 576 25.57 25.57 1.40
N TRP A 577 24.64 26.17 0.64
CA TRP A 577 24.89 26.50 -0.76
C TRP A 577 25.94 27.60 -0.92
N LEU A 578 25.88 28.65 -0.10
CA LEU A 578 26.93 29.67 -0.08
C LEU A 578 28.31 29.05 0.21
N LEU A 579 28.42 28.13 1.17
CA LEU A 579 29.68 27.46 1.50
C LEU A 579 30.11 26.43 0.44
N ALA A 580 29.17 25.82 -0.29
CA ALA A 580 29.49 24.87 -1.35
C ALA A 580 30.17 25.50 -2.57
N ARG A 581 30.08 26.83 -2.71
CA ARG A 581 30.65 27.59 -3.82
C ARG A 581 32.17 27.39 -3.94
N PRO A 582 32.70 27.27 -5.18
CA PRO A 582 34.12 27.04 -5.41
C PRO A 582 35.01 28.16 -4.87
N GLU A 583 34.50 29.39 -4.77
CA GLU A 583 35.19 30.54 -4.19
C GLU A 583 35.63 30.28 -2.73
N PHE A 584 34.83 29.54 -1.96
CA PHE A 584 35.18 29.16 -0.59
C PHE A 584 36.31 28.14 -0.51
N ARG A 585 36.58 27.41 -1.60
CA ARG A 585 37.68 26.45 -1.68
C ARG A 585 39.04 27.14 -1.67
N GLU A 586 39.13 28.29 -2.31
CA GLU A 586 40.35 29.11 -2.34
C GLU A 586 40.49 29.93 -1.06
N PHE A 587 39.36 30.39 -0.50
CA PHE A 587 39.35 31.16 0.74
C PHE A 587 39.75 30.33 1.98
N LEU A 588 39.31 29.08 2.08
CA LEU A 588 39.58 28.21 3.24
C LEU A 588 40.58 27.09 2.91
N PRO A 589 41.53 26.79 3.81
CA PRO A 589 42.52 25.72 3.62
C PRO A 589 41.85 24.34 3.76
N THR A 590 41.33 23.86 2.64
CA THR A 590 40.52 22.64 2.58
C THR A 590 41.32 21.44 2.09
N ARG A 591 40.90 20.23 2.50
CA ARG A 591 41.57 18.97 2.14
C ARG A 591 40.87 18.33 0.95
N ILE A 592 41.30 18.67 -0.26
CA ILE A 592 40.66 18.30 -1.54
C ILE A 592 40.53 16.77 -1.72
N MET A 593 41.47 15.98 -1.20
CA MET A 593 41.47 14.52 -1.37
C MET A 593 40.45 13.78 -0.49
N VAL A 594 39.80 14.45 0.46
CA VAL A 594 38.77 13.81 1.30
C VAL A 594 37.43 13.84 0.56
N ALA A 595 36.90 12.66 0.24
CA ALA A 595 35.62 12.51 -0.44
C ALA A 595 34.45 12.77 0.53
N TYR A 596 33.97 14.01 0.58
CA TYR A 596 32.72 14.34 1.26
C TYR A 596 31.52 14.11 0.34
N PRO A 597 30.36 13.67 0.87
CA PRO A 597 29.16 13.48 0.07
C PRO A 597 28.55 14.79 -0.43
N GLU A 598 28.80 15.90 0.27
CA GLU A 598 28.29 17.23 -0.09
C GLU A 598 29.42 18.27 -0.07
N PRO A 599 29.50 19.18 -1.07
CA PRO A 599 30.62 20.10 -1.23
C PRO A 599 30.84 21.12 -0.10
N TRP A 600 29.82 21.48 0.68
CA TRP A 600 29.95 22.47 1.76
C TRP A 600 30.64 21.93 3.00
N MET A 601 30.66 20.61 3.17
CA MET A 601 31.15 19.94 4.38
C MET A 601 32.65 20.12 4.56
N ASP A 602 33.39 20.16 3.45
CA ASP A 602 34.84 20.36 3.49
C ASP A 602 35.23 21.75 4.05
N ARG A 603 34.42 22.78 3.80
CA ARG A 603 34.59 24.16 4.29
C ARG A 603 34.33 24.24 5.78
N VAL A 604 33.28 23.58 6.25
CA VAL A 604 32.93 23.55 7.68
C VAL A 604 34.00 22.77 8.46
N ASP A 605 34.44 21.60 7.97
CA ASP A 605 35.51 20.84 8.63
C ASP A 605 36.87 21.57 8.58
N ALA A 606 37.17 22.32 7.53
CA ALA A 606 38.34 23.20 7.48
C ALA A 606 38.25 24.34 8.51
N MET A 607 37.08 24.98 8.62
CA MET A 607 36.84 26.04 9.61
C MET A 607 36.97 25.51 11.05
N LYS A 608 36.42 24.34 11.33
CA LYS A 608 36.52 23.71 12.66
C LYS A 608 37.97 23.49 13.08
N LYS A 609 38.82 23.03 12.15
CA LYS A 609 40.26 22.86 12.39
C LYS A 609 40.97 24.19 12.59
N LEU A 610 40.67 25.20 11.76
CA LEU A 610 41.26 26.54 11.90
C LEU A 610 40.93 27.20 13.24
N GLN A 611 39.70 27.03 13.70
CA GLN A 611 39.20 27.67 14.92
C GLN A 611 39.46 26.86 16.19
N GLY A 612 40.00 25.64 16.09
CA GLY A 612 40.16 24.74 17.22
C GLY A 612 38.83 24.36 17.88
N TRP A 613 37.78 24.18 17.07
CA TRP A 613 36.47 23.70 17.53
C TRP A 613 36.50 22.17 17.69
N THR A 614 35.41 21.48 17.31
CA THR A 614 35.32 20.03 17.45
C THR A 614 36.10 19.29 16.38
N ASP A 615 36.83 18.24 16.76
CA ASP A 615 37.57 17.37 15.83
C ASP A 615 36.69 16.35 15.09
N THR A 616 35.48 16.09 15.59
CA THR A 616 34.51 15.17 14.95
C THR A 616 34.12 15.71 13.57
N SER A 617 34.17 14.89 12.51
CA SER A 617 33.76 15.34 11.17
C SER A 617 32.28 15.74 11.09
N VAL A 618 31.97 16.77 10.30
CA VAL A 618 30.62 17.23 9.97
C VAL A 618 29.74 16.12 9.35
N VAL A 619 30.34 15.09 8.74
CA VAL A 619 29.62 13.93 8.20
C VAL A 619 28.72 13.26 9.22
N HIS A 620 29.18 13.12 10.47
CA HIS A 620 28.37 12.50 11.52
C HIS A 620 27.16 13.36 11.88
N PHE A 621 27.34 14.69 11.96
CA PHE A 621 26.23 15.62 12.23
C PHE A 621 25.21 15.66 11.09
N ARG A 622 25.67 15.63 9.83
CA ARG A 622 24.79 15.48 8.66
C ARG A 622 23.98 14.19 8.73
N ASN A 623 24.62 13.07 9.03
CA ASN A 623 23.94 11.77 9.11
C ASN A 623 22.93 11.74 10.27
N LEU A 624 23.26 12.32 11.42
CA LEU A 624 22.32 12.50 12.53
C LEU A 624 21.11 13.36 12.12
N ALA A 625 21.34 14.42 11.35
CA ALA A 625 20.29 15.29 10.85
C ALA A 625 19.33 14.56 9.90
N ILE A 626 19.86 13.85 8.90
CA ILE A 626 19.07 13.13 7.88
C ILE A 626 18.33 11.94 8.50
N PHE A 627 19.06 11.05 9.19
CA PHE A 627 18.46 9.85 9.78
C PHE A 627 17.51 10.22 10.93
N GLY A 628 17.86 11.21 11.75
CA GLY A 628 16.98 11.71 12.80
C GLY A 628 15.66 12.24 12.24
N GLU A 629 15.71 13.04 11.18
CA GLU A 629 14.49 13.55 10.52
C GLU A 629 13.60 12.42 9.98
N GLN A 630 14.18 11.47 9.24
CA GLN A 630 13.45 10.34 8.68
C GLN A 630 12.74 9.51 9.76
N LEU A 631 13.45 9.19 10.85
CA LEU A 631 12.91 8.42 11.97
C LEU A 631 11.79 9.18 12.68
N LEU A 632 12.02 10.46 13.01
CA LEU A 632 11.04 11.26 13.73
C LEU A 632 9.80 11.56 12.89
N LEU A 633 9.92 11.75 11.57
CA LEU A 633 8.77 11.87 10.68
C LEU A 633 7.93 10.59 10.67
N GLY A 634 8.57 9.42 10.58
CA GLY A 634 7.89 8.13 10.65
C GLY A 634 7.16 7.90 11.99
N ILE A 635 7.74 8.37 13.09
CA ILE A 635 7.12 8.29 14.43
C ILE A 635 5.99 9.33 14.55
N ARG A 636 6.17 10.56 14.08
CA ARG A 636 5.20 11.64 14.26
C ARG A 636 3.92 11.42 13.46
N TYR A 637 4.07 11.07 12.18
CA TYR A 637 2.93 10.96 11.27
C TYR A 637 2.34 9.55 11.22
N GLY A 638 3.00 8.55 11.82
CA GLY A 638 2.40 7.24 12.07
C GLY A 638 1.31 7.35 13.14
N ALA A 639 0.13 6.80 12.87
CA ALA A 639 -1.01 6.80 13.80
C ALA A 639 -0.86 5.77 14.94
N TRP A 640 0.31 5.74 15.59
CA TRP A 640 0.73 4.72 16.57
C TRP A 640 -0.25 4.55 17.74
N SER A 641 -1.02 5.58 18.08
CA SER A 641 -2.01 5.52 19.16
C SER A 641 -3.13 4.47 18.94
N GLU A 642 -3.48 4.15 17.69
CA GLU A 642 -4.56 3.20 17.36
C GLU A 642 -4.04 1.80 16.99
N VAL A 643 -2.72 1.63 16.90
CA VAL A 643 -2.10 0.39 16.45
C VAL A 643 -2.00 -0.59 17.61
N PHE A 644 -2.61 -1.77 17.50
CA PHE A 644 -2.49 -2.82 18.53
C PHE A 644 -1.64 -4.00 18.09
N GLU A 645 -1.46 -4.18 16.78
CA GLU A 645 -0.69 -5.28 16.21
C GLU A 645 0.81 -4.97 16.13
N SER A 646 1.64 -5.97 16.40
CA SER A 646 3.10 -5.84 16.30
C SER A 646 3.62 -5.83 14.87
N SER A 647 2.80 -6.21 13.88
CA SER A 647 3.14 -6.26 12.45
C SER A 647 3.65 -4.91 11.91
N GLN A 648 2.98 -3.81 12.27
CA GLN A 648 3.37 -2.48 11.83
C GLN A 648 4.69 -2.01 12.45
N ALA A 649 4.91 -2.24 13.75
CA ALA A 649 6.18 -1.91 14.40
C ALA A 649 7.34 -2.75 13.86
N PHE A 650 7.06 -4.01 13.53
CA PHE A 650 8.01 -4.91 12.87
C PHE A 650 8.43 -4.35 11.51
N ASN A 651 7.46 -3.99 10.66
CA ASN A 651 7.73 -3.43 9.34
C ASN A 651 8.48 -2.09 9.44
N TRP A 652 8.14 -1.25 10.41
CA TRP A 652 8.84 0.03 10.66
C TRP A 652 10.31 -0.19 11.02
N ALA A 653 10.59 -1.12 11.95
CA ALA A 653 11.95 -1.42 12.39
C ALA A 653 12.80 -1.96 11.23
N ARG A 654 12.26 -2.86 10.40
CA ARG A 654 12.95 -3.36 9.20
C ARG A 654 13.16 -2.26 8.16
N PHE A 655 12.12 -1.47 7.86
CA PHE A 655 12.19 -0.41 6.85
C PHE A 655 13.29 0.62 7.16
N TRP A 656 13.37 1.05 8.42
CA TRP A 656 14.31 2.07 8.89
C TRP A 656 15.63 1.51 9.46
N ARG A 657 15.89 0.20 9.31
CA ARG A 657 17.07 -0.44 9.91
C ARG A 657 18.41 0.26 9.58
N PRO A 658 18.71 0.62 8.31
CA PRO A 658 19.96 1.32 8.01
C PRO A 658 20.05 2.72 8.62
N GLN A 659 18.92 3.43 8.69
CA GLN A 659 18.84 4.76 9.30
C GLN A 659 19.06 4.69 10.81
N ILE A 660 18.48 3.69 11.50
CA ILE A 660 18.68 3.46 12.94
C ILE A 660 20.15 3.12 13.23
N GLN A 661 20.73 2.19 12.49
CA GLN A 661 22.14 1.81 12.68
C GLN A 661 23.09 2.97 12.33
N GLY A 662 22.79 3.70 11.26
CA GLY A 662 23.54 4.89 10.84
C GLY A 662 23.47 6.01 11.87
N TYR A 663 22.29 6.25 12.47
CA TYR A 663 22.10 7.21 13.55
C TYR A 663 22.90 6.81 14.78
N ASN A 664 22.81 5.54 15.23
CA ASN A 664 23.55 5.05 16.39
C ASN A 664 25.08 5.20 16.20
N HIS A 665 25.59 4.85 15.03
CA HIS A 665 27.01 5.02 14.71
C HIS A 665 27.44 6.50 14.71
N ALA A 666 26.65 7.36 14.05
CA ALA A 666 26.95 8.78 13.98
C ALA A 666 26.83 9.46 15.35
N TYR A 667 25.89 9.04 16.19
CA TYR A 667 25.71 9.52 17.55
C TYR A 667 26.92 9.18 18.40
N ARG A 668 27.36 7.91 18.38
CA ARG A 668 28.58 7.47 19.06
C ARG A 668 29.82 8.26 18.60
N ALA A 669 29.96 8.49 17.30
CA ALA A 669 31.08 9.27 16.77
C ALA A 669 31.07 10.73 17.26
N ALA A 670 29.89 11.35 17.37
CA ALA A 670 29.74 12.72 17.85
C ALA A 670 29.86 12.86 19.37
N THR A 671 29.05 12.13 20.14
CA THR A 671 28.92 12.28 21.60
C THR A 671 29.85 11.36 22.39
N GLY A 672 30.28 10.24 21.81
CA GLY A 672 31.05 9.19 22.50
C GLY A 672 30.19 8.15 23.23
N VAL A 673 28.87 8.34 23.29
CA VAL A 673 27.95 7.42 23.97
C VAL A 673 27.49 6.30 23.01
N GLU A 674 27.49 5.06 23.50
CA GLU A 674 27.09 3.90 22.72
C GLU A 674 25.63 3.50 23.02
N LEU A 675 24.73 3.77 22.08
CA LEU A 675 23.31 3.43 22.21
C LEU A 675 23.00 1.95 21.92
N SER A 676 23.89 1.26 21.20
CA SER A 676 23.72 -0.13 20.76
C SER A 676 24.03 -1.20 21.83
N GLY A 677 24.58 -0.79 22.98
CA GLY A 677 24.97 -1.71 24.05
C GLY A 677 23.78 -2.39 24.74
N GLU A 678 23.99 -3.63 25.20
CA GLU A 678 23.01 -4.38 26.01
C GLU A 678 22.87 -3.79 27.42
N THR A 679 23.93 -3.18 27.95
CA THR A 679 23.91 -2.43 29.21
C THR A 679 23.50 -0.98 28.96
N SER A 680 22.38 -0.56 29.55
CA SER A 680 21.93 0.83 29.58
C SER A 680 22.64 1.60 30.70
N ASP A 681 23.37 2.65 30.32
CA ASP A 681 23.73 3.71 31.26
C ASP A 681 22.63 4.77 31.23
N LYS A 682 21.66 4.64 32.15
CA LYS A 682 20.48 5.52 32.21
C LYS A 682 20.86 6.99 32.35
N GLU A 683 21.96 7.29 33.04
CA GLU A 683 22.42 8.68 33.20
C GLU A 683 22.97 9.23 31.88
N ALA A 684 23.70 8.42 31.12
CA ALA A 684 24.21 8.81 29.81
C ALA A 684 23.10 8.92 28.75
N ASP A 685 22.10 8.05 28.80
CA ASP A 685 20.96 8.03 27.87
C ASP A 685 20.07 9.29 28.02
N ALA A 686 19.89 9.78 29.25
CA ALA A 686 19.10 10.99 29.52
C ALA A 686 19.93 12.28 29.41
N MET A 687 21.25 12.18 29.20
CA MET A 687 22.13 13.35 29.16
C MET A 687 22.00 14.11 27.84
N LEU A 688 21.81 15.42 27.93
CA LEU A 688 21.68 16.29 26.75
C LEU A 688 22.89 16.16 25.81
N PRO A 689 22.68 16.04 24.47
CA PRO A 689 23.79 15.88 23.52
C PRO A 689 24.77 17.05 23.55
N SER A 690 24.29 18.28 23.73
CA SER A 690 25.14 19.47 23.85
C SER A 690 26.12 19.41 25.02
N LEU A 691 25.70 18.86 26.16
CA LEU A 691 26.60 18.66 27.32
C LEU A 691 27.66 17.60 27.02
N LEU A 692 27.29 16.53 26.32
CA LEU A 692 28.24 15.49 25.91
C LEU A 692 29.28 16.06 24.93
N LEU A 693 28.84 16.87 23.96
CA LEU A 693 29.71 17.58 23.03
C LEU A 693 30.61 18.58 23.74
N GLN A 694 30.10 19.31 24.74
CA GLN A 694 30.92 20.22 25.54
C GLN A 694 31.98 19.48 26.36
N LYS A 695 31.61 18.38 27.02
CA LYS A 695 32.56 17.51 27.75
C LYS A 695 33.66 17.00 26.82
N ARG A 696 33.30 16.58 25.61
CA ARG A 696 34.24 16.09 24.61
C ARG A 696 35.17 17.19 24.10
N LEU A 697 34.64 18.37 23.79
CA LEU A 697 35.46 19.53 23.40
C LEU A 697 36.44 19.93 24.52
N ALA A 698 35.99 19.92 25.77
CA ALA A 698 36.85 20.20 26.92
C ALA A 698 37.94 19.13 27.10
N ALA A 699 37.64 17.86 26.81
CA ALA A 699 38.63 16.79 26.83
C ALA A 699 39.67 16.95 25.69
N GLN A 700 39.21 17.29 24.48
CA GLN A 700 40.06 17.58 23.32
C GLN A 700 41.03 18.73 23.61
N GLN A 701 40.53 19.82 24.20
CA GLN A 701 41.34 20.97 24.60
C GLN A 701 42.34 20.68 25.73
N ARG A 702 42.13 19.62 26.52
CA ARG A 702 43.11 19.15 27.51
C ARG A 702 44.19 18.26 26.90
N SER A 703 43.88 17.59 25.80
CA SER A 703 44.82 16.69 25.11
C SER A 703 45.67 17.38 24.03
N ALA A 704 45.21 18.53 23.52
CA ALA A 704 45.93 19.41 22.60
C ALA A 704 46.84 20.35 23.37
#